data_AF-A0A852K852-F1
#
_entry.id   AF-A0A852K852-F1
#
_cell.length_a   1.000
_cell.length_b   1.000
_cell.length_c   1.000
_cell.angle_alpha   90.00
_cell.angle_beta   90.00
_cell.angle_gamma   90.00
#
_symmetry.space_group_name_H-M   'P 1'
#
loop_
_entity.id
_entity.type
_entity.pdbx_description
1 polymer ?
#
loop_
_entity_poly.entity_id
_entity_poly.type
_entity_poly.pdbx_seq_one_letter_code
_entity_poly.pdbx_strand_id
1 'polypeptide(L)'
;VLFFDLPPLEYTVDVEVSLMDSSFLEPIKEYFKNLNLPVSTNISNVEMTVSNINITTVCQPSGENESCCSCENGYAWPSAACSDLITCPSVSLEPNLPCGYMKEMPFHGPYCEAQTEDSCGMGEPILMNMSVRLDTDFSDDLRDPSSDLYKKYKADLEKAFNASYRCLPGFVSATVTGFRPGSVVVQYEVKAGIASFDQIAGANKIAPQFLDASYHLNQVTFTTEITNQTNFIVSPAHIFEGDTVRLICEINSTSENVTWYHFDQILSNNIQYMMETYISKRTSRSILKIFNITRKDSGSYGCTFKSSNQFHTLIYKASKTITVSLLRVTPNLNGIDVTCNSPEMQTNSPLLSCCIDRHLPSLTGDWKVNGAINITGVSSVSENCTEYKLNINESLCPPKKSGTVTTYTCELRTGHGARQSQNIRVTYVRAAHVTISSSINSSVSMGYAFNLTCESDVNNYESITWKIQSGNNAKTVNCDMCIRNSKFPAKSVLTVEAATEDWSGTYICTFSQKYSESSANVTIKVIPLPLKQNILIDPIETSIQCNVQQPLECCIRANTMEDYNVTLVVQQSEFQVVKRKKGNLFCYMYNYIETECSKEKELTAYFKFINRIGQKVNSDSIRLHLISGKKEVTISCSDSFGIGREGGTLIKPCRQLNNTDGFTRGNKIYKCFNKSWKVKRNDCLSVPISNLMISAEFLVNSPEAKANLPNYLAELKEKTGKEQNTINSSPANLGAIVTILDMISSIPADAEELTIQNFLSTVDFIVADSTTKAWEDLNKEETLKSSLLLHSVENFSLRLQPVNNTIPSVSANTLQLQGIVVTENRSTNYNKNFHSTENLTVNVLIGETEIQSLTQNSTIISVMYSTLGHILPQNEPEYVNGLLITTTVSSNRSQKFDINMTFAKENSSLKMPQCVFWNFTLNQHRGGWDTHGCRPTEVEDHVICSCNHLTSFSILMSPDRSSQVIFEDYITYVGLTISILSLVTCIIIESLVWKYVTNNTTSYMRHVCILNIAMSLLIADVWFIVTASINDRNQQMSRSICFVATFFIHLFYLCVFFWMLSLGLILFYRLVFILHNTSKTAQKAVAFFLGYGCPFVIAVTTIAVTLPKNSYTRKDVCWLNWKDSKALLAFVVPALIIVAMNLFITAVVIIKILRPTIGDRSNRQERKSLFQIGKSVAILTPLLGLTWGFGLATVIKNSHRAFHILFALLNALQGLFILVFGTLWDKKIQEALLKRNSVSKWSSQQTK
;
A
#
# COMPACT_ATOMS: atom_id res chain seq x y z
N VAL A 1 -38.44 37.01 54.61
CA VAL A 1 -38.96 37.63 55.85
C VAL A 1 -37.80 37.74 56.82
N LEU A 2 -37.27 38.95 57.00
CA LEU A 2 -36.29 39.32 58.00
C LEU A 2 -36.71 40.71 58.48
N PHE A 3 -37.27 40.78 59.69
CA PHE A 3 -37.65 42.03 60.34
C PHE A 3 -36.40 42.61 61.03
N PHE A 4 -36.06 43.85 60.71
CA PHE A 4 -35.12 44.66 61.48
C PHE A 4 -35.96 45.69 62.24
N ASP A 5 -36.00 45.56 63.57
CA ASP A 5 -36.54 46.60 64.45
C ASP A 5 -35.57 47.79 64.43
N LEU A 6 -36.03 48.91 63.88
CA LEU A 6 -35.32 50.18 63.92
C LEU A 6 -35.51 50.81 65.32
N PRO A 7 -34.47 51.37 65.95
CA PRO A 7 -34.61 52.13 67.19
C PRO A 7 -35.45 53.41 66.97
N PRO A 8 -36.14 53.90 68.00
CA PRO A 8 -36.98 55.10 67.90
C PRO A 8 -36.15 56.33 67.52
N LEU A 9 -36.67 57.17 66.62
CA LEU A 9 -36.04 58.44 66.24
C LEU A 9 -36.27 59.48 67.35
N GLU A 10 -35.18 59.99 67.94
CA GLU A 10 -35.20 61.18 68.79
C GLU A 10 -35.07 62.44 67.93
N TYR A 11 -35.92 63.43 68.18
CA TYR A 11 -35.90 64.74 67.51
C TYR A 11 -35.68 65.83 68.55
N THR A 12 -34.76 66.76 68.27
CA THR A 12 -34.62 68.01 69.04
C THR A 12 -35.31 69.13 68.25
N VAL A 13 -36.10 69.96 68.92
CA VAL A 13 -36.84 71.07 68.30
C VAL A 13 -36.52 72.35 69.05
N ASP A 14 -35.93 73.30 68.34
CA ASP A 14 -35.64 74.64 68.88
C ASP A 14 -36.86 75.54 68.72
N VAL A 15 -37.24 76.24 69.78
CA VAL A 15 -38.41 77.13 69.81
C VAL A 15 -37.99 78.51 70.30
N GLU A 16 -38.21 79.54 69.50
CA GLU A 16 -37.99 80.92 69.87
C GLU A 16 -39.23 81.50 70.59
N VAL A 17 -39.01 82.14 71.74
CA VAL A 17 -40.07 82.81 72.51
C VAL A 17 -39.67 84.26 72.75
N SER A 18 -40.42 85.20 72.17
CA SER A 18 -40.24 86.64 72.38
C SER A 18 -41.16 87.14 73.51
N LEU A 19 -40.59 87.83 74.50
CA LEU A 19 -41.30 88.37 75.65
C LEU A 19 -41.19 89.91 75.64
N MET A 20 -42.30 90.62 75.89
CA MET A 20 -42.29 92.09 75.96
C MET A 20 -41.67 92.64 77.26
N ASP A 21 -41.64 91.84 78.33
CA ASP A 21 -41.02 92.20 79.61
C ASP A 21 -40.16 91.03 80.13
N SER A 22 -38.89 91.32 80.43
CA SER A 22 -37.92 90.36 80.95
C SER A 22 -38.29 89.77 82.32
N SER A 23 -39.20 90.40 83.06
CA SER A 23 -39.67 89.91 84.38
C SER A 23 -40.40 88.56 84.32
N PHE A 24 -40.89 88.16 83.14
CA PHE A 24 -41.58 86.87 82.92
C PHE A 24 -40.63 85.69 82.64
N LEU A 25 -39.33 85.94 82.44
CA LEU A 25 -38.36 84.88 82.10
C LEU A 25 -38.18 83.87 83.25
N GLU A 26 -38.01 84.34 84.48
CA GLU A 26 -37.83 83.47 85.65
C GLU A 26 -39.07 82.64 86.01
N PRO A 27 -40.30 83.19 85.99
CA PRO A 27 -41.53 82.39 86.13
C PRO A 27 -41.67 81.29 85.06
N ILE A 28 -41.27 81.55 83.82
CA ILE A 28 -41.30 80.56 82.73
C ILE A 28 -40.25 79.46 82.96
N LYS A 29 -39.03 79.83 83.39
CA LYS A 29 -37.97 78.88 83.78
C LYS A 29 -38.43 77.98 84.94
N GLU A 30 -39.11 78.54 85.93
CA GLU A 30 -39.63 77.80 87.08
C GLU A 30 -40.80 76.87 86.69
N TYR A 31 -41.67 77.31 85.77
CA TYR A 31 -42.74 76.48 85.21
C TYR A 31 -42.20 75.26 84.44
N PHE A 32 -41.18 75.45 83.59
CA PHE A 32 -40.57 74.33 82.87
C PHE A 32 -39.78 73.38 83.78
N LYS A 33 -39.13 73.87 84.84
CA LYS A 33 -38.47 73.02 85.84
C LYS A 33 -39.45 72.16 86.65
N ASN A 34 -40.66 72.66 86.89
CA ASN A 34 -41.70 71.95 87.66
C ASN A 34 -42.62 71.07 86.80
N LEU A 35 -42.35 70.97 85.49
CA LEU A 35 -43.09 70.12 84.57
C LEU A 35 -42.62 68.66 84.70
N ASN A 36 -43.52 67.74 85.05
CA ASN A 36 -43.19 66.32 85.10
C ASN A 36 -43.07 65.72 83.68
N LEU A 37 -41.84 65.53 83.20
CA LEU A 37 -41.51 64.86 81.94
C LEU A 37 -41.17 63.37 82.19
N PRO A 38 -41.44 62.44 81.25
CA PRO A 38 -41.90 62.70 79.88
C PRO A 38 -43.41 62.92 79.76
N VAL A 39 -43.81 63.82 78.85
CA VAL A 39 -45.23 64.05 78.50
C VAL A 39 -45.48 63.48 77.10
N SER A 40 -46.43 62.56 77.00
CA SER A 40 -46.87 61.97 75.73
C SER A 40 -47.93 62.86 75.08
N THR A 41 -47.66 63.35 73.87
CA THR A 41 -48.61 64.11 73.04
C THR A 41 -48.86 63.37 71.73
N ASN A 42 -50.11 63.38 71.29
CA ASN A 42 -50.54 62.74 70.05
C ASN A 42 -50.84 63.83 69.03
N ILE A 43 -49.92 64.04 68.09
CA ILE A 43 -50.07 65.02 67.02
C ILE A 43 -50.05 64.24 65.72
N SER A 44 -51.14 64.31 64.95
CA SER A 44 -51.22 63.71 63.61
C SER A 44 -51.04 62.18 63.57
N ASN A 45 -51.58 61.45 64.55
CA ASN A 45 -51.54 59.97 64.67
C ASN A 45 -50.14 59.36 64.90
N VAL A 46 -49.22 60.12 65.50
CA VAL A 46 -47.92 59.62 65.99
C VAL A 46 -47.79 59.97 67.47
N GLU A 47 -47.47 58.97 68.30
CA GLU A 47 -47.24 59.14 69.73
C GLU A 47 -45.82 59.71 69.93
N MET A 48 -45.72 60.98 70.32
CA MET A 48 -44.46 61.64 70.66
C MET A 48 -44.35 61.82 72.17
N THR A 49 -43.23 61.43 72.75
CA THR A 49 -42.90 61.69 74.16
C THR A 49 -41.86 62.80 74.22
N VAL A 50 -42.23 63.96 74.78
CA VAL A 50 -41.26 65.01 75.09
C VAL A 50 -40.48 64.57 76.32
N SER A 51 -39.19 64.31 76.17
CA SER A 51 -38.31 63.77 77.22
C SER A 51 -37.61 64.84 78.06
N ASN A 52 -37.28 65.99 77.47
CA ASN A 52 -36.60 67.10 78.14
C ASN A 52 -36.96 68.44 77.46
N ILE A 53 -37.00 69.55 78.24
CA ILE A 53 -37.20 70.92 77.75
C ILE A 53 -36.25 71.83 78.54
N ASN A 54 -35.27 72.44 77.88
CA ASN A 54 -34.31 73.36 78.50
C ASN A 54 -34.20 74.67 77.71
N ILE A 55 -34.00 75.78 78.43
CA ILE A 55 -33.68 77.09 77.85
C ILE A 55 -32.16 77.24 77.83
N THR A 56 -31.56 77.42 76.65
CA THR A 56 -30.10 77.38 76.47
C THR A 56 -29.47 78.75 76.18
N THR A 57 -30.20 79.64 75.50
CA THR A 57 -29.72 80.94 75.01
C THR A 57 -30.68 82.05 75.45
N VAL A 58 -30.16 83.13 76.03
CA VAL A 58 -30.96 84.30 76.45
C VAL A 58 -30.37 85.58 75.86
N CYS A 59 -31.19 86.34 75.15
CA CYS A 59 -30.82 87.62 74.53
C CYS A 59 -31.57 88.78 75.19
N GLN A 60 -30.84 89.83 75.57
CA GLN A 60 -31.42 91.05 76.13
C GLN A 60 -31.17 92.25 75.20
N PRO A 61 -32.14 93.15 75.03
CA PRO A 61 -31.94 94.38 74.26
C PRO A 61 -30.97 95.32 74.98
N SER A 62 -29.93 95.78 74.28
CA SER A 62 -28.90 96.68 74.79
C SER A 62 -28.73 97.88 73.85
N GLY A 63 -29.74 98.76 73.82
CA GLY A 63 -29.76 99.99 73.00
C GLY A 63 -30.52 99.86 71.68
N GLU A 64 -30.67 100.98 70.95
CA GLU A 64 -31.38 101.00 69.66
C GLU A 64 -30.64 100.13 68.63
N ASN A 65 -31.19 98.92 68.39
CA ASN A 65 -30.80 97.89 67.42
C ASN A 65 -29.64 96.94 67.77
N GLU A 66 -29.25 96.78 69.04
CA GLU A 66 -28.27 95.76 69.45
C GLU A 66 -28.84 94.86 70.57
N SER A 67 -28.67 93.55 70.45
CA SER A 67 -29.10 92.56 71.47
C SER A 67 -27.90 91.74 71.95
N CYS A 68 -27.63 91.73 73.26
CA CYS A 68 -26.55 90.93 73.82
C CYS A 68 -27.10 89.56 74.23
N CYS A 69 -26.62 88.51 73.59
CA CYS A 69 -26.99 87.11 73.83
C CYS A 69 -25.92 86.40 74.66
N SER A 70 -26.36 85.63 75.66
CA SER A 70 -25.52 84.83 76.55
C SER A 70 -26.07 83.41 76.72
N CYS A 71 -25.19 82.47 77.04
CA CYS A 71 -25.57 81.09 77.33
C CYS A 71 -25.93 80.91 78.81
N GLU A 72 -26.91 80.07 79.10
CA GLU A 72 -27.22 79.66 80.48
C GLU A 72 -26.12 78.75 81.05
N ASN A 73 -26.00 78.68 82.39
CA ASN A 73 -24.97 77.89 83.06
C ASN A 73 -25.03 76.41 82.63
N GLY A 74 -23.88 75.87 82.24
CA GLY A 74 -23.76 74.52 81.69
C GLY A 74 -23.97 74.44 80.16
N TYR A 75 -24.00 75.58 79.46
CA TYR A 75 -24.07 75.66 77.98
C TYR A 75 -23.02 76.64 77.42
N ALA A 76 -22.55 76.43 76.17
CA ALA A 76 -21.55 77.26 75.48
C ALA A 76 -21.81 77.34 73.96
N TRP A 77 -21.24 78.36 73.29
CA TRP A 77 -21.36 78.50 71.82
C TRP A 77 -20.52 77.46 71.06
N PRO A 78 -20.99 76.95 69.90
CA PRO A 78 -20.20 76.03 69.08
C PRO A 78 -18.96 76.71 68.49
N SER A 79 -17.84 75.96 68.41
CA SER A 79 -16.53 76.49 67.99
C SER A 79 -16.51 77.09 66.57
N ALA A 80 -17.44 76.72 65.70
CA ALA A 80 -17.57 77.26 64.34
C ALA A 80 -18.05 78.72 64.31
N ALA A 81 -18.79 79.16 65.33
CA ALA A 81 -19.28 80.54 65.44
C ALA A 81 -18.27 81.47 66.16
N CYS A 82 -17.23 80.90 66.78
CA CYS A 82 -16.26 81.59 67.62
C CYS A 82 -15.11 82.23 66.81
N SER A 83 -15.44 82.95 65.74
CA SER A 83 -14.43 83.41 64.77
C SER A 83 -14.08 84.90 64.87
N ASP A 84 -14.85 85.73 65.60
CA ASP A 84 -14.60 87.18 65.69
C ASP A 84 -14.76 87.71 67.14
N LEU A 85 -13.72 88.36 67.68
CA LEU A 85 -13.70 89.01 68.99
C LEU A 85 -14.58 90.28 69.02
N ILE A 86 -15.71 90.30 69.74
CA ILE A 86 -16.47 91.55 70.03
C ILE A 86 -17.04 91.55 71.46
N THR A 87 -16.81 92.62 72.23
CA THR A 87 -17.24 92.83 73.62
C THR A 87 -18.56 93.61 73.73
N CYS A 88 -19.55 93.13 74.49
CA CYS A 88 -20.73 93.93 74.94
C CYS A 88 -20.35 94.88 76.11
N PRO A 89 -21.01 96.04 76.32
CA PRO A 89 -20.63 96.99 77.37
C PRO A 89 -21.12 96.62 78.79
N SER A 90 -20.15 96.41 79.69
CA SER A 90 -20.10 96.61 81.16
C SER A 90 -21.36 96.51 82.04
N VAL A 91 -21.45 95.44 82.86
CA VAL A 91 -21.33 95.47 84.34
C VAL A 91 -20.70 94.13 84.80
N SER A 92 -19.62 94.24 85.58
CA SER A 92 -18.80 93.21 86.26
C SER A 92 -19.33 91.78 86.47
N LEU A 93 -18.61 90.75 85.98
CA LEU A 93 -18.05 89.59 86.74
C LEU A 93 -17.29 88.58 85.80
N GLU A 94 -16.03 88.27 86.15
CA GLU A 94 -15.07 87.23 85.67
C GLU A 94 -14.62 87.08 84.17
N PRO A 95 -13.30 87.16 83.84
CA PRO A 95 -12.80 87.17 82.46
C PRO A 95 -12.03 85.90 82.03
N ASN A 96 -12.67 84.71 81.96
CA ASN A 96 -11.92 83.47 81.65
C ASN A 96 -12.52 82.51 80.59
N LEU A 97 -13.44 82.95 79.72
CA LEU A 97 -13.83 82.15 78.54
C LEU A 97 -13.80 82.97 77.23
N PRO A 98 -13.10 82.53 76.17
CA PRO A 98 -12.99 83.28 74.90
C PRO A 98 -14.26 83.25 74.01
N CYS A 99 -15.39 82.69 74.48
CA CYS A 99 -16.57 82.44 73.65
C CYS A 99 -17.92 82.48 74.42
N GLY A 100 -18.16 83.53 75.23
CA GLY A 100 -19.35 83.61 76.10
C GLY A 100 -20.55 84.41 75.56
N TYR A 101 -20.34 85.32 74.60
CA TYR A 101 -21.32 86.36 74.25
C TYR A 101 -21.43 86.60 72.73
N MET A 102 -22.63 86.96 72.25
CA MET A 102 -22.91 87.39 70.87
C MET A 102 -23.72 88.70 70.85
N LYS A 103 -23.50 89.55 69.84
CA LYS A 103 -24.07 90.90 69.71
C LYS A 103 -25.34 90.98 68.83
N GLU A 104 -25.66 89.89 68.14
CA GLU A 104 -26.79 89.78 67.22
C GLU A 104 -27.44 88.39 67.36
N MET A 105 -28.76 88.32 67.26
CA MET A 105 -29.52 87.08 67.39
C MET A 105 -29.54 86.30 66.06
N PRO A 106 -29.03 85.05 66.01
CA PRO A 106 -29.15 84.23 64.81
C PRO A 106 -30.55 83.60 64.71
N PHE A 107 -31.35 84.04 63.73
CA PHE A 107 -32.75 83.59 63.52
C PHE A 107 -32.92 82.08 63.24
N HIS A 108 -31.86 81.39 62.80
CA HIS A 108 -31.86 79.97 62.47
C HIS A 108 -30.67 79.21 63.10
N GLY A 109 -30.17 79.72 64.21
CA GLY A 109 -29.03 79.16 64.94
C GLY A 109 -27.65 79.54 64.35
N PRO A 110 -26.56 79.12 65.01
CA PRO A 110 -26.55 78.16 66.13
C PRO A 110 -27.05 78.77 67.45
N TYR A 111 -27.50 77.94 68.39
CA TYR A 111 -27.83 78.30 69.78
C TYR A 111 -26.77 77.70 70.71
N CYS A 112 -26.78 78.07 72.00
CA CYS A 112 -25.85 77.50 72.98
C CYS A 112 -26.11 76.00 73.20
N GLU A 113 -25.03 75.20 73.18
CA GLU A 113 -25.05 73.74 73.35
C GLU A 113 -24.54 73.35 74.74
N ALA A 114 -24.94 72.20 75.27
CA ALA A 114 -24.57 71.78 76.63
C ALA A 114 -23.04 71.59 76.77
N GLN A 115 -22.44 72.14 77.82
CA GLN A 115 -21.06 71.88 78.22
C GLN A 115 -20.91 70.41 78.60
N THR A 116 -20.41 69.63 77.65
CA THR A 116 -19.84 68.31 77.89
C THR A 116 -18.31 68.49 77.97
N GLU A 117 -17.59 67.61 78.67
CA GLU A 117 -16.11 67.62 78.79
C GLU A 117 -15.37 67.36 77.45
N ASP A 118 -15.98 67.76 76.33
CA ASP A 118 -15.61 67.53 74.93
C ASP A 118 -15.45 68.86 74.16
N SER A 119 -14.60 69.79 74.63
CA SER A 119 -14.09 70.90 73.80
C SER A 119 -12.67 70.63 73.27
N CYS A 120 -12.50 69.49 72.61
CA CYS A 120 -11.48 69.08 71.63
C CYS A 120 -11.60 67.55 71.51
N GLY A 121 -12.48 67.10 70.62
CA GLY A 121 -13.02 65.74 70.61
C GLY A 121 -12.00 64.60 70.73
N MET A 122 -12.42 63.57 71.47
CA MET A 122 -11.76 62.27 71.53
C MET A 122 -11.90 61.53 70.20
N GLY A 123 -10.78 61.22 69.57
CA GLY A 123 -10.67 60.24 68.50
C GLY A 123 -9.38 59.46 68.67
N GLU A 124 -9.39 58.14 68.41
CA GLU A 124 -8.17 57.34 68.45
C GLU A 124 -7.11 57.96 67.52
N PRO A 125 -5.89 58.22 68.00
CA PRO A 125 -4.89 58.92 67.22
C PRO A 125 -4.42 58.08 66.03
N ILE A 126 -4.73 58.55 64.82
CA ILE A 126 -4.18 58.02 63.57
C ILE A 126 -2.87 58.73 63.23
N LEU A 127 -2.02 58.06 62.44
CA LEU A 127 -0.77 58.63 61.95
C LEU A 127 -1.02 59.28 60.58
N MET A 128 -0.79 60.59 60.48
CA MET A 128 -0.85 61.34 59.23
C MET A 128 0.55 61.72 58.80
N ASN A 129 0.98 61.22 57.64
CA ASN A 129 2.27 61.57 57.07
C ASN A 129 2.13 62.90 56.33
N MET A 130 2.83 63.93 56.81
CA MET A 130 2.78 65.27 56.25
C MET A 130 4.11 65.67 55.64
N SER A 131 4.05 66.55 54.64
CA SER A 131 5.23 67.26 54.16
C SER A 131 4.93 68.66 53.70
N VAL A 132 5.93 69.54 53.81
CA VAL A 132 5.87 70.94 53.37
C VAL A 132 7.25 71.36 52.86
N ARG A 133 7.27 72.27 51.87
CA ARG A 133 8.49 72.82 51.29
C ARG A 133 8.89 74.12 51.99
N LEU A 134 10.16 74.27 52.29
CA LEU A 134 10.77 75.56 52.60
C LEU A 134 11.44 76.06 51.31
N ASP A 135 11.18 77.29 50.90
CA ASP A 135 11.79 77.90 49.71
C ASP A 135 13.22 78.37 50.03
N THR A 136 14.04 77.44 50.48
CA THR A 136 15.46 77.60 50.84
C THR A 136 16.29 76.50 50.19
N ASP A 137 17.55 76.79 49.88
CA ASP A 137 18.46 75.80 49.30
C ASP A 137 18.79 74.67 50.29
N PHE A 138 18.83 73.44 49.79
CA PHE A 138 19.07 72.27 50.63
C PHE A 138 20.56 72.12 50.96
N SER A 139 20.91 72.21 52.24
CA SER A 139 22.24 71.85 52.75
C SER A 139 22.32 70.35 53.01
N ASP A 140 23.44 69.71 52.65
CA ASP A 140 23.67 68.30 52.95
C ASP A 140 23.76 68.00 54.47
N ASP A 141 24.04 69.01 55.30
CA ASP A 141 23.99 68.89 56.78
C ASP A 141 22.58 68.54 57.29
N LEU A 142 21.52 68.81 56.52
CA LEU A 142 20.14 68.42 56.83
C LEU A 142 19.83 66.95 56.52
N ARG A 143 20.76 66.20 55.94
CA ARG A 143 20.65 64.73 55.80
C ARG A 143 21.10 64.00 57.07
N ASP A 144 21.96 64.63 57.87
CA ASP A 144 22.53 64.03 59.07
C ASP A 144 21.75 64.46 60.32
N PRO A 145 21.01 63.54 60.98
CA PRO A 145 20.23 63.84 62.19
C PRO A 145 21.08 64.35 63.36
N SER A 146 22.40 64.16 63.32
CA SER A 146 23.32 64.57 64.37
C SER A 146 23.84 66.00 64.21
N SER A 147 23.67 66.62 63.03
CA SER A 147 24.18 67.98 62.77
C SER A 147 23.45 69.04 63.59
N ASP A 148 24.17 70.11 63.95
CA ASP A 148 23.59 71.23 64.70
C ASP A 148 22.49 71.94 63.88
N LEU A 149 22.64 71.97 62.55
CA LEU A 149 21.65 72.53 61.63
C LEU A 149 20.36 71.69 61.60
N TYR A 150 20.47 70.36 61.51
CA TYR A 150 19.32 69.44 61.56
C TYR A 150 18.59 69.56 62.89
N LYS A 151 19.32 69.55 64.02
CA LYS A 151 18.73 69.66 65.37
C LYS A 151 18.01 70.99 65.55
N LYS A 152 18.60 72.10 65.07
CA LYS A 152 17.97 73.43 65.11
C LYS A 152 16.69 73.48 64.27
N TYR A 153 16.76 73.08 63.00
CA TYR A 153 15.60 73.07 62.10
C TYR A 153 14.49 72.17 62.64
N LYS A 154 14.84 70.97 63.11
CA LYS A 154 13.89 70.03 63.71
C LYS A 154 13.19 70.65 64.92
N ALA A 155 13.93 71.21 65.87
CA ALA A 155 13.35 71.79 67.08
C ALA A 155 12.42 72.98 66.78
N ASP A 156 12.83 73.88 65.89
CA ASP A 156 12.05 75.08 65.53
C ASP A 156 10.76 74.70 64.78
N LEU A 157 10.86 73.76 63.83
CA LEU A 157 9.71 73.27 63.05
C LEU A 157 8.75 72.41 63.88
N GLU A 158 9.25 71.50 64.73
CA GLU A 158 8.41 70.73 65.65
C GLU A 158 7.68 71.65 66.62
N LYS A 159 8.33 72.70 67.12
CA LYS A 159 7.68 73.70 67.97
C LYS A 159 6.55 74.40 67.23
N ALA A 160 6.78 74.84 66.00
CA ALA A 160 5.77 75.50 65.18
C ALA A 160 4.60 74.57 64.83
N PHE A 161 4.89 73.33 64.42
CA PHE A 161 3.86 72.34 64.09
C PHE A 161 3.06 71.90 65.31
N ASN A 162 3.70 71.62 66.45
CA ASN A 162 2.97 71.27 67.67
C ASN A 162 2.03 72.39 68.14
N ALA A 163 2.41 73.66 67.96
CA ALA A 163 1.54 74.80 68.25
C ALA A 163 0.37 74.90 67.26
N SER A 164 0.64 74.69 65.97
CA SER A 164 -0.34 74.79 64.88
C SER A 164 -1.39 73.68 64.89
N TYR A 165 -1.01 72.43 65.17
CA TYR A 165 -1.91 71.27 65.16
C TYR A 165 -2.56 70.96 66.51
N ARG A 166 -2.30 71.77 67.55
CA ARG A 166 -2.78 71.53 68.93
C ARG A 166 -4.30 71.38 69.05
N CYS A 167 -5.06 72.04 68.18
CA CYS A 167 -6.52 72.02 68.19
C CYS A 167 -7.12 70.89 67.32
N LEU A 168 -6.30 69.98 66.77
CA LEU A 168 -6.83 68.80 66.08
C LEU A 168 -7.44 67.82 67.10
N PRO A 169 -8.56 67.16 66.78
CA PRO A 169 -9.16 66.15 67.65
C PRO A 169 -8.13 65.08 68.03
N GLY A 170 -8.03 64.66 69.29
CA GLY A 170 -7.09 63.61 69.72
C GLY A 170 -5.60 63.87 69.43
N PHE A 171 -5.16 65.13 69.27
CA PHE A 171 -3.77 65.48 68.97
C PHE A 171 -2.80 64.99 70.06
N VAL A 172 -1.74 64.32 69.62
CA VAL A 172 -0.66 63.78 70.47
C VAL A 172 0.65 64.50 70.20
N SER A 173 1.05 64.62 68.94
CA SER A 173 2.32 65.22 68.56
C SER A 173 2.42 65.49 67.06
N ALA A 174 3.15 66.53 66.68
CA ALA A 174 3.71 66.72 65.35
C ALA A 174 5.23 66.59 65.42
N THR A 175 5.79 65.56 64.77
CA THR A 175 7.21 65.18 64.88
C THR A 175 7.87 65.22 63.50
N VAL A 176 8.99 65.92 63.37
CA VAL A 176 9.72 65.98 62.10
C VAL A 176 10.53 64.69 61.93
N THR A 177 10.24 63.98 60.85
CA THR A 177 10.85 62.67 60.52
C THR A 177 12.09 62.82 59.65
N GLY A 178 12.23 63.92 58.88
CA GLY A 178 13.45 64.21 58.14
C GLY A 178 13.29 65.31 57.10
N PHE A 179 14.35 65.54 56.33
CA PHE A 179 14.39 66.55 55.28
C PHE A 179 14.81 65.92 53.95
N ARG A 180 14.21 66.35 52.84
CA ARG A 180 14.54 65.90 51.48
C ARG A 180 14.98 67.06 50.58
N PRO A 181 15.87 66.80 49.59
CA PRO A 181 16.27 67.80 48.61
C PRO A 181 15.11 68.17 47.65
N GLY A 182 14.99 69.46 47.31
CA GLY A 182 13.91 70.00 46.47
C GLY A 182 13.36 71.36 46.93
N SER A 183 14.24 72.29 47.32
CA SER A 183 14.05 73.35 48.33
C SER A 183 13.50 72.77 49.64
N VAL A 184 14.35 72.72 50.68
CA VAL A 184 14.23 71.86 51.88
C VAL A 184 12.79 71.37 52.14
N VAL A 185 12.50 70.12 51.75
CA VAL A 185 11.18 69.51 51.98
C VAL A 185 11.20 68.86 53.35
N VAL A 186 10.42 69.40 54.26
CA VAL A 186 10.25 68.89 55.62
C VAL A 186 9.25 67.75 55.57
N GLN A 187 9.63 66.59 56.09
CA GLN A 187 8.74 65.47 56.32
C GLN A 187 8.46 65.37 57.82
N TYR A 188 7.20 65.23 58.18
CA TYR A 188 6.79 65.15 59.56
C TYR A 188 5.52 64.33 59.70
N GLU A 189 5.33 63.76 60.88
CA GLU A 189 4.18 62.94 61.22
C GLU A 189 3.33 63.68 62.23
N VAL A 190 2.05 63.83 61.93
CA VAL A 190 1.05 64.36 62.86
C VAL A 190 0.23 63.19 63.39
N LYS A 191 0.32 62.96 64.69
CA LYS A 191 -0.46 61.96 65.39
C LYS A 191 -1.64 62.67 66.05
N ALA A 192 -2.83 62.49 65.49
CA ALA A 192 -4.08 63.07 65.97
C ALA A 192 -5.26 62.17 65.62
N GLY A 193 -6.39 62.35 66.30
CA GLY A 193 -7.67 61.78 65.90
C GLY A 193 -8.16 62.30 64.55
N ILE A 194 -9.30 61.79 64.09
CA ILE A 194 -9.85 62.09 62.77
C ILE A 194 -10.22 63.58 62.68
N ALA A 195 -9.39 64.35 61.96
CA ALA A 195 -9.63 65.76 61.66
C ALA A 195 -10.23 65.92 60.25
N SER A 196 -11.13 66.88 60.08
CA SER A 196 -11.67 67.24 58.77
C SER A 196 -10.60 67.88 57.88
N PHE A 197 -10.82 67.81 56.56
CA PHE A 197 -9.93 68.44 55.58
C PHE A 197 -9.73 69.93 55.86
N ASP A 198 -10.78 70.63 56.27
CA ASP A 198 -10.73 72.06 56.63
C ASP A 198 -10.01 72.31 57.97
N GLN A 199 -10.09 71.39 58.93
CA GLN A 199 -9.36 71.48 60.20
C GLN A 199 -7.84 71.35 59.99
N ILE A 200 -7.41 70.41 59.15
CA ILE A 200 -5.98 70.24 58.80
C ILE A 200 -5.50 71.44 57.97
N ALA A 201 -6.29 71.90 56.99
CA ALA A 201 -5.96 73.09 56.21
C ALA A 201 -5.89 74.35 57.08
N GLY A 202 -6.79 74.50 58.05
CA GLY A 202 -6.78 75.58 59.05
C GLY A 202 -5.51 75.54 59.91
N ALA A 203 -5.14 74.37 60.43
CA ALA A 203 -3.90 74.21 61.18
C ALA A 203 -2.66 74.56 60.32
N ASN A 204 -2.57 74.01 59.10
CA ASN A 204 -1.49 74.31 58.14
C ASN A 204 -1.34 75.82 57.88
N LYS A 205 -2.46 76.54 57.76
CA LYS A 205 -2.49 78.00 57.55
C LYS A 205 -1.86 78.78 58.70
N ILE A 206 -1.95 78.27 59.93
CA ILE A 206 -1.47 78.94 61.14
C ILE A 206 0.01 78.61 61.43
N ALA A 207 0.54 77.48 60.95
CA ALA A 207 1.94 77.07 61.17
C ALA A 207 3.00 78.17 60.95
N PRO A 208 2.91 79.03 59.92
CA PRO A 208 3.85 80.14 59.71
C PRO A 208 3.86 81.20 60.81
N GLN A 209 2.76 81.36 61.57
CA GLN A 209 2.69 82.33 62.68
C GLN A 209 3.57 81.92 63.88
N PHE A 210 3.93 80.65 63.97
CA PHE A 210 4.76 80.09 65.05
C PHE A 210 6.21 79.82 64.63
N LEU A 211 6.57 80.15 63.39
CA LEU A 211 7.90 79.94 62.83
C LEU A 211 8.53 81.28 62.44
N ASP A 212 9.85 81.41 62.60
CA ASP A 212 10.58 82.62 62.19
C ASP A 212 10.50 82.81 60.66
N ALA A 213 10.32 84.06 60.22
CA ALA A 213 10.17 84.40 58.80
C ALA A 213 11.38 83.98 57.93
N SER A 214 12.57 83.79 58.53
CA SER A 214 13.79 83.32 57.86
C SER A 214 13.70 81.90 57.27
N TYR A 215 12.74 81.08 57.69
CA TYR A 215 12.58 79.70 57.18
C TYR A 215 11.85 79.61 55.82
N HIS A 216 11.27 80.70 55.30
CA HIS A 216 10.56 80.75 54.01
C HIS A 216 9.60 79.56 53.75
N LEU A 217 8.75 79.23 54.72
CA LEU A 217 7.83 78.11 54.61
C LEU A 217 6.74 78.37 53.56
N ASN A 218 6.66 77.48 52.56
CA ASN A 218 5.71 77.63 51.46
C ASN A 218 4.35 77.00 51.81
N GLN A 219 3.41 77.88 52.15
CA GLN A 219 2.05 77.52 52.61
C GLN A 219 1.21 76.75 51.60
N VAL A 220 1.59 76.73 50.32
CA VAL A 220 0.83 76.07 49.23
C VAL A 220 1.25 74.60 49.07
N THR A 221 2.36 74.19 49.70
CA THR A 221 3.01 72.88 49.45
C THR A 221 2.69 71.81 50.49
N PHE A 222 1.76 72.07 51.41
CA PHE A 222 1.37 71.09 52.41
C PHE A 222 0.67 69.87 51.78
N THR A 223 1.22 68.69 52.00
CA THR A 223 0.62 67.43 51.55
C THR A 223 0.43 66.49 52.73
N THR A 224 -0.71 65.79 52.78
CA THR A 224 -0.99 64.73 53.76
C THR A 224 -1.28 63.43 53.02
N GLU A 225 -0.62 62.35 53.43
CA GLU A 225 -0.85 61.00 52.93
C GLU A 225 -1.49 60.12 54.03
N ILE A 226 -2.64 59.50 53.71
CA ILE A 226 -3.40 58.61 54.60
C ILE A 226 -3.50 57.21 53.96
N THR A 227 -2.92 56.20 54.61
CA THR A 227 -2.89 54.81 54.11
C THR A 227 -3.88 53.86 54.82
N ASN A 228 -4.33 54.19 56.03
CA ASN A 228 -5.14 53.28 56.85
C ASN A 228 -6.67 53.40 56.66
N GLN A 229 -7.15 54.29 55.80
CA GLN A 229 -8.60 54.56 55.59
C GLN A 229 -9.11 54.15 54.20
N THR A 230 -8.40 53.26 53.51
CA THR A 230 -8.68 52.78 52.15
C THR A 230 -9.03 51.29 52.18
N ASN A 231 -10.27 50.94 51.84
CA ASN A 231 -10.71 49.53 51.76
C ASN A 231 -10.52 48.97 50.34
N PHE A 232 -9.67 47.95 50.18
CA PHE A 232 -9.38 47.31 48.89
C PHE A 232 -9.90 45.86 48.83
N ILE A 233 -10.94 45.64 48.02
CA ILE A 233 -11.63 44.35 47.87
C ILE A 233 -11.34 43.75 46.49
N VAL A 234 -11.10 42.44 46.44
CA VAL A 234 -10.88 41.66 45.20
C VAL A 234 -12.00 40.63 45.08
N SER A 235 -12.66 40.56 43.92
CA SER A 235 -13.75 39.63 43.65
C SER A 235 -13.64 39.07 42.23
N PRO A 236 -13.54 37.75 42.02
CA PRO A 236 -13.51 36.66 43.01
C PRO A 236 -12.17 36.53 43.76
N ALA A 237 -12.18 35.80 44.89
CA ALA A 237 -10.97 35.58 45.70
C ALA A 237 -9.96 34.61 45.06
N HIS A 238 -10.45 33.63 44.29
CA HIS A 238 -9.65 32.75 43.45
C HIS A 238 -9.89 33.11 41.99
N ILE A 239 -8.82 33.38 41.26
CA ILE A 239 -8.87 33.89 39.89
C ILE A 239 -8.27 32.85 38.94
N PHE A 240 -9.05 32.44 37.94
CA PHE A 240 -8.58 31.56 36.87
C PHE A 240 -8.40 32.32 35.56
N GLU A 241 -7.52 31.79 34.70
CA GLU A 241 -7.32 32.32 33.35
C GLU A 241 -8.65 32.30 32.56
N GLY A 242 -9.08 33.46 32.09
CA GLY A 242 -10.38 33.65 31.44
C GLY A 242 -11.50 34.23 32.31
N ASP A 243 -11.30 34.36 33.63
CA ASP A 243 -12.27 35.01 34.51
C ASP A 243 -12.32 36.54 34.31
N THR A 244 -13.46 37.14 34.67
CA THR A 244 -13.60 38.59 34.83
C THR A 244 -13.44 38.97 36.30
N VAL A 245 -12.43 39.78 36.61
CA VAL A 245 -12.06 40.16 38.00
C VAL A 245 -12.48 41.60 38.28
N ARG A 246 -12.98 41.86 39.49
CA ARG A 246 -13.32 43.20 39.97
C ARG A 246 -12.45 43.56 41.17
N LEU A 247 -11.67 44.63 41.05
CA LEU A 247 -10.94 45.27 42.14
C LEU A 247 -11.74 46.50 42.55
N ILE A 248 -12.06 46.63 43.84
CA ILE A 248 -12.86 47.72 44.39
C ILE A 248 -12.01 48.44 45.42
N CYS A 249 -11.88 49.76 45.28
CA CYS A 249 -11.19 50.61 46.21
C CYS A 249 -12.14 51.68 46.74
N GLU A 250 -12.30 51.75 48.06
CA GLU A 250 -13.29 52.60 48.73
C GLU A 250 -12.63 53.44 49.83
N ILE A 251 -13.01 54.71 49.90
CA ILE A 251 -12.56 55.67 50.92
C ILE A 251 -13.74 56.38 51.59
N ASN A 252 -13.58 56.74 52.86
CA ASN A 252 -14.55 57.51 53.64
C ASN A 252 -14.41 59.03 53.43
N SER A 253 -14.26 59.47 52.18
CA SER A 253 -14.17 60.88 51.80
C SER A 253 -14.69 61.10 50.37
N THR A 254 -15.10 62.32 50.03
CA THR A 254 -15.58 62.71 48.69
C THR A 254 -14.41 63.18 47.83
N SER A 255 -13.99 62.37 46.85
CA SER A 255 -12.88 62.66 45.94
C SER A 255 -13.19 62.13 44.54
N GLU A 256 -13.12 63.01 43.54
CA GLU A 256 -13.34 62.65 42.13
C GLU A 256 -12.10 62.05 41.46
N ASN A 257 -10.90 62.41 41.93
CA ASN A 257 -9.66 62.07 41.23
C ASN A 257 -9.07 60.75 41.77
N VAL A 258 -9.38 59.63 41.10
CA VAL A 258 -8.83 58.31 41.38
C VAL A 258 -7.92 57.82 40.26
N THR A 259 -6.76 57.27 40.62
CA THR A 259 -5.80 56.67 39.69
C THR A 259 -5.51 55.23 40.09
N TRP A 260 -5.59 54.31 39.14
CA TRP A 260 -5.27 52.90 39.32
C TRP A 260 -3.87 52.60 38.80
N TYR A 261 -3.16 51.71 39.48
CA TYR A 261 -1.78 51.33 39.17
C TYR A 261 -1.65 49.80 39.07
N HIS A 262 -0.78 49.32 38.20
CA HIS A 262 -0.27 47.95 38.18
C HIS A 262 1.26 47.98 38.16
N PHE A 263 1.92 47.46 39.21
CA PHE A 263 3.38 47.60 39.41
C PHE A 263 3.87 49.04 39.17
N ASP A 264 3.17 50.02 39.76
CA ASP A 264 3.43 51.46 39.64
C ASP A 264 3.21 52.09 38.23
N GLN A 265 2.69 51.33 37.26
CA GLN A 265 2.22 51.87 35.97
C GLN A 265 0.76 52.31 36.05
N ILE A 266 0.45 53.51 35.56
CA ILE A 266 -0.93 54.03 35.52
C ILE A 266 -1.76 53.23 34.53
N LEU A 267 -2.91 52.73 35.00
CA LEU A 267 -3.89 52.04 34.16
C LEU A 267 -4.87 53.05 33.56
N SER A 268 -5.23 52.83 32.29
CA SER A 268 -6.22 53.62 31.56
C SER A 268 -7.36 52.72 31.06
N ASN A 269 -8.56 53.29 30.89
CA ASN A 269 -9.73 52.59 30.41
C ASN A 269 -9.51 52.04 28.98
N ASN A 270 -9.70 50.74 28.74
CA ASN A 270 -9.55 50.09 27.43
C ASN A 270 -10.43 48.81 27.33
N ILE A 271 -10.19 47.95 26.33
CA ILE A 271 -10.96 46.71 26.12
C ILE A 271 -10.76 45.70 27.27
N GLN A 272 -9.58 45.69 27.89
CA GLN A 272 -9.20 44.78 28.97
C GLN A 272 -9.57 45.33 30.35
N TYR A 273 -9.48 46.65 30.56
CA TYR A 273 -9.68 47.36 31.82
C TYR A 273 -10.85 48.33 31.73
N MET A 274 -11.88 48.14 32.58
CA MET A 274 -13.00 49.08 32.70
C MET A 274 -13.08 49.68 34.10
N MET A 275 -13.08 51.01 34.21
CA MET A 275 -13.10 51.72 35.50
C MET A 275 -14.42 52.45 35.74
N GLU A 276 -15.01 52.26 36.91
CA GLU A 276 -16.25 52.92 37.35
C GLU A 276 -16.03 53.60 38.70
N THR A 277 -16.38 54.88 38.85
CA THR A 277 -16.24 55.61 40.12
C THR A 277 -17.61 56.11 40.57
N TYR A 278 -17.95 55.85 41.83
CA TYR A 278 -19.20 56.19 42.48
C TYR A 278 -18.91 57.08 43.69
N ILE A 279 -19.59 58.22 43.78
CA ILE A 279 -19.42 59.17 44.88
C ILE A 279 -20.75 59.27 45.63
N SER A 280 -20.69 59.02 46.93
CA SER A 280 -21.81 59.19 47.87
C SER A 280 -21.54 60.42 48.76
N LYS A 281 -22.52 60.85 49.56
CA LYS A 281 -22.40 62.02 50.46
C LYS A 281 -21.21 61.93 51.44
N ARG A 282 -20.70 60.74 51.73
CA ARG A 282 -19.58 60.52 52.68
C ARG A 282 -18.49 59.55 52.20
N THR A 283 -18.66 58.88 51.05
CA THR A 283 -17.71 57.85 50.57
C THR A 283 -17.46 57.96 49.07
N SER A 284 -16.25 57.64 48.62
CA SER A 284 -15.92 57.49 47.20
C SER A 284 -15.44 56.07 46.94
N ARG A 285 -16.02 55.42 45.93
CA ARG A 285 -15.75 54.03 45.58
C ARG A 285 -15.40 53.93 44.11
N SER A 286 -14.23 53.39 43.79
CA SER A 286 -13.81 53.09 42.42
C SER A 286 -13.73 51.57 42.21
N ILE A 287 -14.13 51.10 41.03
CA ILE A 287 -14.17 49.69 40.65
C ILE A 287 -13.40 49.54 39.34
N LEU A 288 -12.32 48.76 39.35
CA LEU A 288 -11.59 48.31 38.16
C LEU A 288 -12.04 46.89 37.80
N LYS A 289 -12.64 46.72 36.62
CA LYS A 289 -13.01 45.43 36.04
C LYS A 289 -11.96 45.01 35.01
N ILE A 290 -11.43 43.81 35.16
CA ILE A 290 -10.44 43.21 34.26
C ILE A 290 -11.14 42.05 33.53
N PHE A 291 -11.27 42.16 32.21
CA PHE A 291 -11.90 41.13 31.38
C PHE A 291 -10.87 40.13 30.86
N ASN A 292 -11.24 38.83 30.85
CA ASN A 292 -10.43 37.74 30.30
C ASN A 292 -8.99 37.75 30.85
N ILE A 293 -8.88 37.70 32.17
CA ILE A 293 -7.60 37.87 32.86
C ILE A 293 -6.64 36.72 32.53
N THR A 294 -5.35 37.05 32.37
CA THR A 294 -4.29 36.08 32.02
C THR A 294 -3.23 36.01 33.12
N ARG A 295 -2.33 35.02 33.05
CA ARG A 295 -1.21 34.93 34.00
C ARG A 295 -0.25 36.12 33.98
N LYS A 296 -0.23 36.91 32.90
CA LYS A 296 0.59 38.13 32.79
C LYS A 296 0.03 39.28 33.62
N ASP A 297 -1.25 39.23 33.98
CA ASP A 297 -1.93 40.24 34.78
C ASP A 297 -1.83 39.94 36.29
N SER A 298 -1.01 38.96 36.68
CA SER A 298 -0.70 38.73 38.10
C SER A 298 0.27 39.80 38.59
N GLY A 299 -0.06 40.44 39.71
CA GLY A 299 0.77 41.55 40.18
C GLY A 299 0.13 42.38 41.27
N SER A 300 0.86 43.44 41.67
CA SER A 300 0.40 44.42 42.65
C SER A 300 -0.45 45.49 41.97
N TYR A 301 -1.70 45.61 42.39
CA TYR A 301 -2.61 46.65 41.95
C TYR A 301 -2.78 47.70 43.04
N GLY A 302 -2.64 48.97 42.68
CA GLY A 302 -2.79 50.11 43.58
C GLY A 302 -3.94 51.02 43.15
N CYS A 303 -4.55 51.71 44.10
CA CYS A 303 -5.48 52.81 43.87
C CYS A 303 -5.03 54.02 44.68
N THR A 304 -5.15 55.21 44.09
CA THR A 304 -4.83 56.47 44.75
C THR A 304 -5.92 57.49 44.49
N PHE A 305 -6.57 57.99 45.55
CA PHE A 305 -7.48 59.12 45.49
C PHE A 305 -6.74 60.40 45.89
N LYS A 306 -6.97 61.49 45.15
CA LYS A 306 -6.36 62.80 45.42
C LYS A 306 -7.44 63.86 45.57
N SER A 307 -7.44 64.58 46.69
CA SER A 307 -8.25 65.77 46.89
C SER A 307 -7.33 66.96 47.18
N SER A 308 -7.46 68.04 46.43
CA SER A 308 -6.57 69.21 46.54
C SER A 308 -7.37 70.50 46.61
N ASN A 309 -6.98 71.41 47.50
CA ASN A 309 -7.43 72.81 47.52
C ASN A 309 -6.23 73.76 47.27
N GLN A 310 -6.43 75.08 47.42
CA GLN A 310 -5.37 76.09 47.20
C GLN A 310 -4.18 76.02 48.17
N PHE A 311 -4.27 75.29 49.29
CA PHE A 311 -3.24 75.29 50.35
C PHE A 311 -2.87 73.89 50.87
N HIS A 312 -3.52 72.84 50.39
CA HIS A 312 -3.40 71.50 50.93
C HIS A 312 -3.79 70.42 49.90
N THR A 313 -2.96 69.37 49.78
CA THR A 313 -3.30 68.16 49.02
C THR A 313 -3.38 66.95 49.93
N LEU A 314 -4.51 66.25 49.89
CA LEU A 314 -4.77 65.01 50.63
C LEU A 314 -4.75 63.81 49.67
N ILE A 315 -3.95 62.80 50.00
CA ILE A 315 -3.76 61.60 49.17
C ILE A 315 -4.14 60.36 49.98
N TYR A 316 -5.09 59.57 49.46
CA TYR A 316 -5.43 58.26 50.00
C TYR A 316 -4.88 57.17 49.10
N LYS A 317 -4.09 56.24 49.64
CA LYS A 317 -3.43 55.18 48.87
C LYS A 317 -3.72 53.79 49.44
N ALA A 318 -3.99 52.81 48.57
CA ALA A 318 -4.05 51.39 48.92
C ALA A 318 -3.46 50.52 47.80
N SER A 319 -2.98 49.33 48.15
CA SER A 319 -2.48 48.34 47.18
C SER A 319 -2.77 46.91 47.61
N LYS A 320 -2.95 46.01 46.65
CA LYS A 320 -3.21 44.58 46.86
C LYS A 320 -2.71 43.73 45.69
N THR A 321 -2.11 42.58 46.00
CA THR A 321 -1.59 41.66 44.99
C THR A 321 -2.61 40.59 44.61
N ILE A 322 -2.74 40.30 43.31
CA ILE A 322 -3.59 39.23 42.78
C ILE A 322 -2.76 38.15 42.07
N THR A 323 -3.20 36.89 42.15
CA THR A 323 -2.55 35.74 41.51
C THR A 323 -3.54 34.98 40.63
N VAL A 324 -3.20 34.76 39.36
CA VAL A 324 -4.05 34.05 38.38
C VAL A 324 -3.56 32.61 38.19
N SER A 325 -4.46 31.63 38.33
CA SER A 325 -4.16 30.19 38.21
C SER A 325 -4.79 29.56 36.96
N LEU A 326 -4.28 28.40 36.52
CA LEU A 326 -4.89 27.62 35.44
C LEU A 326 -5.96 26.66 36.00
N LEU A 327 -7.11 26.57 35.33
CA LEU A 327 -8.15 25.58 35.65
C LEU A 327 -7.75 24.22 35.04
N ARG A 328 -7.28 23.27 35.85
CA ARG A 328 -6.99 21.90 35.42
C ARG A 328 -8.20 21.01 35.62
N VAL A 329 -8.61 20.32 34.56
CA VAL A 329 -9.70 19.34 34.57
C VAL A 329 -9.11 17.95 34.36
N THR A 330 -9.32 17.06 35.32
CA THR A 330 -8.86 15.67 35.28
C THR A 330 -10.05 14.72 35.12
N PRO A 331 -10.03 13.81 34.14
CA PRO A 331 -11.06 12.78 34.02
C PRO A 331 -10.78 11.64 35.03
N ASN A 332 -11.82 11.01 35.53
CA ASN A 332 -11.70 9.83 36.40
C ASN A 332 -11.14 8.60 35.63
N LEU A 333 -11.43 8.49 34.34
CA LEU A 333 -11.04 7.34 33.51
C LEU A 333 -10.42 7.81 32.18
N ASN A 334 -9.28 7.23 31.81
CA ASN A 334 -8.60 7.46 30.53
C ASN A 334 -8.84 6.27 29.58
N GLY A 335 -9.99 6.25 28.92
CA GLY A 335 -10.38 5.17 28.02
C GLY A 335 -11.07 4.02 28.77
N ILE A 336 -12.32 3.70 28.38
CA ILE A 336 -13.10 2.60 28.98
C ILE A 336 -13.68 1.73 27.86
N ASP A 337 -13.54 0.41 28.01
CA ASP A 337 -14.16 -0.59 27.14
C ASP A 337 -15.41 -1.13 27.86
N VAL A 338 -16.60 -1.02 27.24
CA VAL A 338 -17.89 -1.36 27.85
C VAL A 338 -18.57 -2.49 27.08
N THR A 339 -18.90 -3.59 27.76
CA THR A 339 -19.57 -4.75 27.17
C THR A 339 -21.08 -4.65 27.27
N CYS A 340 -21.78 -4.52 26.13
CA CYS A 340 -23.21 -4.20 26.14
C CYS A 340 -24.15 -5.33 26.62
N ASN A 341 -23.66 -6.57 26.77
CA ASN A 341 -24.46 -7.76 27.12
C ASN A 341 -24.12 -8.35 28.51
N SER A 342 -23.41 -7.61 29.38
CA SER A 342 -23.10 -8.11 30.73
C SER A 342 -24.24 -7.79 31.72
N PRO A 343 -24.78 -8.76 32.48
CA PRO A 343 -25.78 -8.50 33.53
C PRO A 343 -25.27 -7.56 34.64
N GLU A 344 -23.94 -7.46 34.82
CA GLU A 344 -23.32 -6.51 35.76
C GLU A 344 -23.43 -5.04 35.29
N MET A 345 -23.54 -4.80 33.99
CA MET A 345 -23.61 -3.44 33.42
C MET A 345 -25.04 -2.86 33.45
N GLN A 346 -26.08 -3.71 33.56
CA GLN A 346 -27.46 -3.25 33.78
C GLN A 346 -27.68 -2.77 35.23
N THR A 347 -26.85 -3.21 36.17
CA THR A 347 -26.91 -2.82 37.59
C THR A 347 -25.91 -1.70 37.93
N ASN A 348 -24.72 -1.70 37.33
CA ASN A 348 -23.66 -0.69 37.56
C ASN A 348 -23.24 0.02 36.26
N SER A 349 -24.07 0.94 35.78
CA SER A 349 -23.71 1.83 34.66
C SER A 349 -22.38 2.56 34.91
N PRO A 350 -21.47 2.64 33.92
CA PRO A 350 -20.23 3.39 34.07
C PRO A 350 -20.52 4.88 34.30
N LEU A 351 -19.87 5.42 35.33
CA LEU A 351 -19.93 6.83 35.70
C LEU A 351 -18.70 7.54 35.12
N LEU A 352 -18.92 8.39 34.12
CA LEU A 352 -17.86 9.28 33.63
C LEU A 352 -17.83 10.52 34.51
N SER A 353 -16.65 10.97 34.94
CA SER A 353 -16.57 12.24 35.68
C SER A 353 -15.33 13.03 35.31
N CYS A 354 -15.49 14.36 35.35
CA CYS A 354 -14.42 15.33 35.19
C CYS A 354 -14.38 16.23 36.41
N CYS A 355 -13.25 16.21 37.09
CA CYS A 355 -13.06 16.86 38.38
C CYS A 355 -12.01 17.96 38.30
N ILE A 356 -12.10 18.90 39.24
CA ILE A 356 -11.08 19.92 39.48
C ILE A 356 -10.47 19.70 40.87
N ASP A 357 -9.18 20.00 41.02
CA ASP A 357 -8.42 19.73 42.25
C ASP A 357 -8.80 20.65 43.43
N ARG A 358 -9.66 21.66 43.22
CA ARG A 358 -10.01 22.69 44.20
C ARG A 358 -11.52 22.90 44.29
N HIS A 359 -12.01 23.12 45.51
CA HIS A 359 -13.43 23.37 45.76
C HIS A 359 -13.86 24.76 45.29
N LEU A 360 -14.89 24.83 44.44
CA LEU A 360 -15.44 26.08 43.90
C LEU A 360 -16.97 26.10 44.04
N PRO A 361 -17.55 27.14 44.67
CA PRO A 361 -18.97 27.19 44.99
C PRO A 361 -19.92 27.43 43.79
N SER A 362 -19.40 27.80 42.61
CA SER A 362 -20.21 28.10 41.42
C SER A 362 -19.63 27.46 40.14
N LEU A 363 -19.62 26.13 40.09
CA LEU A 363 -19.20 25.36 38.93
C LEU A 363 -20.42 24.90 38.11
N THR A 364 -20.35 25.07 36.79
CA THR A 364 -21.34 24.50 35.85
C THR A 364 -20.64 23.54 34.90
N GLY A 365 -21.27 22.39 34.62
CA GLY A 365 -20.70 21.34 33.78
C GLY A 365 -21.65 20.91 32.67
N ASP A 366 -21.18 20.98 31.43
CA ASP A 366 -21.91 20.54 30.23
C ASP A 366 -21.21 19.32 29.60
N TRP A 367 -21.98 18.41 29.00
CA TRP A 367 -21.45 17.23 28.30
C TRP A 367 -21.84 17.24 26.82
N LYS A 368 -20.87 16.96 25.95
CA LYS A 368 -21.07 16.80 24.50
C LYS A 368 -20.68 15.38 24.10
N VAL A 369 -21.53 14.70 23.32
CA VAL A 369 -21.30 13.33 22.85
C VAL A 369 -21.03 13.34 21.35
N ASN A 370 -19.94 12.73 20.91
CA ASN A 370 -19.55 12.66 19.50
C ASN A 370 -19.05 11.25 19.16
N GLY A 371 -19.79 10.51 18.34
CA GLY A 371 -19.45 9.15 17.94
C GLY A 371 -20.57 8.44 17.17
N ALA A 372 -20.25 7.27 16.60
CA ALA A 372 -21.20 6.47 15.80
C ALA A 372 -22.34 5.86 16.63
N ILE A 373 -22.10 5.65 17.93
CA ILE A 373 -23.08 5.22 18.93
C ILE A 373 -23.30 6.39 19.89
N ASN A 374 -24.51 6.96 19.90
CA ASN A 374 -24.86 8.07 20.78
C ASN A 374 -25.70 7.56 21.96
N ILE A 375 -25.02 7.06 23.00
CA ILE A 375 -25.68 6.67 24.26
C ILE A 375 -25.71 7.90 25.15
N THR A 376 -26.92 8.37 25.45
CA THR A 376 -27.17 9.47 26.38
C THR A 376 -27.15 8.98 27.83
N GLY A 377 -26.79 9.89 28.73
CA GLY A 377 -26.70 9.66 30.16
C GLY A 377 -27.35 10.79 30.95
N VAL A 378 -27.44 10.59 32.26
CA VAL A 378 -27.90 11.62 33.19
C VAL A 378 -26.67 12.38 33.69
N SER A 379 -26.64 13.69 33.43
CA SER A 379 -25.62 14.59 33.95
C SER A 379 -26.00 15.06 35.35
N SER A 380 -25.05 15.00 36.28
CA SER A 380 -25.15 15.61 37.61
C SER A 380 -23.88 16.40 37.90
N VAL A 381 -24.00 17.41 38.77
CA VAL A 381 -22.85 18.22 39.20
C VAL A 381 -22.70 18.00 40.70
N SER A 382 -21.58 17.41 41.11
CA SER A 382 -21.15 17.31 42.50
C SER A 382 -20.17 18.46 42.81
N GLU A 383 -19.86 18.69 44.09
CA GLU A 383 -19.14 19.87 44.59
C GLU A 383 -17.92 20.29 43.75
N ASN A 384 -17.13 19.34 43.24
CA ASN A 384 -15.93 19.61 42.44
C ASN A 384 -15.90 18.89 41.08
N CYS A 385 -16.97 18.16 40.72
CA CYS A 385 -16.97 17.31 39.54
C CYS A 385 -18.28 17.42 38.77
N THR A 386 -18.19 17.31 37.45
CA THR A 386 -19.36 16.96 36.64
C THR A 386 -19.34 15.47 36.37
N GLU A 387 -20.46 14.81 36.62
CA GLU A 387 -20.65 13.37 36.51
C GLU A 387 -21.68 13.06 35.43
N TYR A 388 -21.44 12.03 34.62
CA TYR A 388 -22.30 11.61 33.53
C TYR A 388 -22.48 10.10 33.59
N LYS A 389 -23.66 9.67 34.05
CA LYS A 389 -24.00 8.27 34.20
C LYS A 389 -24.61 7.74 32.91
N LEU A 390 -23.94 6.81 32.24
CA LEU A 390 -24.38 6.27 30.94
C LEU A 390 -25.59 5.34 31.09
N ASN A 391 -26.63 5.52 30.26
CA ASN A 391 -27.80 4.64 30.24
C ASN A 391 -27.68 3.59 29.13
N ILE A 392 -27.20 2.40 29.46
CA ILE A 392 -26.86 1.37 28.47
C ILE A 392 -28.02 0.39 28.33
N ASN A 393 -28.47 0.17 27.10
CA ASN A 393 -29.50 -0.80 26.75
C ASN A 393 -29.05 -1.66 25.56
N GLU A 394 -29.44 -2.94 25.52
CA GLU A 394 -29.04 -3.92 24.49
C GLU A 394 -29.38 -3.47 23.06
N SER A 395 -30.47 -2.71 22.88
CA SER A 395 -30.89 -2.18 21.58
C SER A 395 -30.01 -1.03 21.05
N LEU A 396 -29.23 -0.39 21.93
CA LEU A 396 -28.40 0.78 21.58
C LEU A 396 -27.00 0.38 21.06
N CYS A 397 -26.61 -0.90 21.19
CA CYS A 397 -25.36 -1.45 20.65
C CYS A 397 -25.62 -2.42 19.48
N PRO A 398 -25.88 -1.92 18.26
CA PRO A 398 -26.07 -2.78 17.11
C PRO A 398 -24.76 -3.51 16.74
N PRO A 399 -24.81 -4.79 16.31
CA PRO A 399 -23.62 -5.60 16.00
C PRO A 399 -22.65 -4.93 15.01
N LYS A 400 -23.21 -4.26 13.99
CA LYS A 400 -22.45 -3.55 12.94
C LYS A 400 -21.59 -2.38 13.47
N LYS A 401 -21.90 -1.84 14.66
CA LYS A 401 -21.17 -0.72 15.27
C LYS A 401 -20.35 -1.15 16.50
N SER A 402 -20.27 -2.45 16.79
CA SER A 402 -19.41 -3.00 17.85
C SER A 402 -17.94 -2.64 17.58
N GLY A 403 -17.21 -2.23 18.62
CA GLY A 403 -15.82 -1.77 18.54
C GLY A 403 -15.66 -0.30 18.09
N THR A 404 -16.75 0.45 17.90
CA THR A 404 -16.66 1.89 17.62
C THR A 404 -16.39 2.71 18.88
N VAL A 405 -15.59 3.76 18.73
CA VAL A 405 -15.24 4.68 19.82
C VAL A 405 -16.18 5.87 19.79
N THR A 406 -16.84 6.13 20.91
CA THR A 406 -17.60 7.36 21.16
C THR A 406 -16.83 8.24 22.13
N THR A 407 -16.69 9.52 21.78
CA THR A 407 -16.00 10.51 22.60
C THR A 407 -17.01 11.34 23.37
N TYR A 408 -16.87 11.37 24.69
CA TYR A 408 -17.64 12.19 25.62
C TYR A 408 -16.77 13.35 26.08
N THR A 409 -17.15 14.58 25.74
CA THR A 409 -16.43 15.80 26.12
C THR A 409 -17.16 16.47 27.29
N CYS A 410 -16.49 16.58 28.43
CA CYS A 410 -16.97 17.39 29.55
C CYS A 410 -16.41 18.81 29.40
N GLU A 411 -17.25 19.82 29.61
CA GLU A 411 -16.88 21.23 29.59
C GLU A 411 -17.28 21.85 30.93
N LEU A 412 -16.29 22.28 31.71
CA LEU A 412 -16.49 22.94 33.00
C LEU A 412 -16.35 24.45 32.83
N ARG A 413 -17.27 25.20 33.44
CA ARG A 413 -17.29 26.67 33.44
C ARG A 413 -17.40 27.20 34.85
N THR A 414 -16.55 28.18 35.19
CA THR A 414 -16.65 28.93 36.45
C THR A 414 -17.78 29.96 36.36
N GLY A 415 -18.36 30.35 37.50
CA GLY A 415 -19.34 31.44 37.57
C GLY A 415 -18.81 32.82 37.13
N HIS A 416 -17.53 32.95 36.77
CA HIS A 416 -16.86 34.19 36.42
C HIS A 416 -16.22 34.22 35.02
N GLY A 417 -16.39 33.16 34.22
CA GLY A 417 -16.11 33.17 32.78
C GLY A 417 -15.07 32.17 32.27
N ALA A 418 -14.18 31.63 33.12
CA ALA A 418 -13.20 30.63 32.72
C ALA A 418 -13.86 29.31 32.26
N ARG A 419 -13.38 28.74 31.15
CA ARG A 419 -13.89 27.50 30.56
C ARG A 419 -12.75 26.54 30.22
N GLN A 420 -12.94 25.27 30.54
CA GLN A 420 -11.99 24.21 30.17
C GLN A 420 -12.76 22.95 29.78
N SER A 421 -12.31 22.25 28.74
CA SER A 421 -12.92 20.99 28.29
C SER A 421 -11.91 19.83 28.29
N GLN A 422 -12.43 18.61 28.47
CA GLN A 422 -11.65 17.37 28.47
C GLN A 422 -12.43 16.24 27.78
N ASN A 423 -11.73 15.40 27.01
CA ASN A 423 -12.32 14.30 26.25
C ASN A 423 -12.10 12.95 26.95
N ILE A 424 -13.15 12.13 27.02
CA ILE A 424 -13.15 10.75 27.50
C ILE A 424 -13.58 9.82 26.35
N ARG A 425 -12.78 8.80 26.05
CA ARG A 425 -13.06 7.83 24.98
C ARG A 425 -13.71 6.57 25.56
N VAL A 426 -14.85 6.16 25.00
CA VAL A 426 -15.60 4.96 25.39
C VAL A 426 -15.73 4.04 24.18
N THR A 427 -15.26 2.80 24.30
CA THR A 427 -15.42 1.76 23.26
C THR A 427 -16.56 0.82 23.65
N TYR A 428 -17.56 0.67 22.80
CA TYR A 428 -18.66 -0.26 23.06
C TYR A 428 -18.42 -1.59 22.34
N VAL A 429 -18.39 -2.70 23.10
CA VAL A 429 -18.11 -4.05 22.58
C VAL A 429 -19.30 -4.97 22.84
N ARG A 430 -19.68 -5.76 21.84
CA ARG A 430 -20.74 -6.77 21.95
C ARG A 430 -20.17 -8.16 21.72
N ALA A 431 -20.56 -9.13 22.56
CA ALA A 431 -20.23 -10.53 22.35
C ALA A 431 -20.80 -11.00 21.00
N ALA A 432 -19.95 -11.58 20.14
CA ALA A 432 -20.36 -12.02 18.82
C ALA A 432 -21.33 -13.19 18.92
N HIS A 433 -22.38 -13.19 18.11
CA HIS A 433 -23.11 -14.38 17.77
C HIS A 433 -22.43 -15.04 16.57
N VAL A 434 -21.77 -16.17 16.81
CA VAL A 434 -21.06 -16.93 15.79
C VAL A 434 -21.94 -18.08 15.32
N THR A 435 -22.00 -18.30 14.01
CA THR A 435 -22.73 -19.42 13.41
C THR A 435 -21.81 -20.16 12.44
N ILE A 436 -21.95 -21.49 12.35
CA ILE A 436 -21.28 -22.28 11.31
C ILE A 436 -22.34 -22.87 10.38
N SER A 437 -22.23 -22.55 9.10
CA SER A 437 -22.98 -23.18 8.02
C SER A 437 -22.07 -24.16 7.27
N SER A 438 -22.63 -25.29 6.87
CA SER A 438 -21.91 -26.36 6.16
C SER A 438 -22.49 -26.53 4.76
N SER A 439 -21.64 -26.78 3.76
CA SER A 439 -22.08 -27.13 2.41
C SER A 439 -22.72 -28.54 2.33
N ILE A 440 -22.65 -29.32 3.40
CA ILE A 440 -23.13 -30.70 3.51
C ILE A 440 -23.99 -30.92 4.77
N ASN A 441 -24.92 -31.86 4.69
CA ASN A 441 -25.79 -32.28 5.80
C ASN A 441 -25.07 -33.27 6.73
N SER A 442 -23.97 -32.85 7.40
CA SER A 442 -23.21 -33.57 8.45
C SER A 442 -22.34 -34.78 8.06
N SER A 443 -22.40 -35.29 6.83
CA SER A 443 -21.53 -36.39 6.38
C SER A 443 -20.97 -36.19 4.97
N VAL A 444 -19.76 -36.69 4.76
CA VAL A 444 -19.03 -36.60 3.48
C VAL A 444 -18.21 -37.86 3.26
N SER A 445 -18.07 -38.30 2.02
CA SER A 445 -17.19 -39.43 1.71
C SER A 445 -15.73 -39.00 1.65
N MET A 446 -14.84 -39.92 1.97
CA MET A 446 -13.41 -39.73 1.74
C MET A 446 -13.11 -39.33 0.28
N GLY A 447 -12.26 -38.34 0.08
CA GLY A 447 -11.90 -37.79 -1.23
C GLY A 447 -12.86 -36.74 -1.81
N TYR A 448 -13.99 -36.45 -1.14
CA TYR A 448 -14.91 -35.38 -1.55
C TYR A 448 -14.57 -34.05 -0.87
N ALA A 449 -14.87 -32.95 -1.58
CA ALA A 449 -14.73 -31.60 -1.06
C ALA A 449 -15.92 -31.19 -0.17
N PHE A 450 -15.66 -30.35 0.83
CA PHE A 450 -16.71 -29.68 1.60
C PHE A 450 -16.19 -28.34 2.16
N ASN A 451 -17.12 -27.42 2.41
CA ASN A 451 -16.82 -26.09 2.92
C ASN A 451 -17.60 -25.84 4.21
N LEU A 452 -16.91 -25.31 5.22
CA LEU A 452 -17.52 -24.78 6.44
C LEU A 452 -17.36 -23.27 6.43
N THR A 453 -18.47 -22.56 6.56
CA THR A 453 -18.50 -21.10 6.65
C THR A 453 -18.87 -20.72 8.07
N CYS A 454 -17.93 -20.09 8.77
CA CYS A 454 -18.14 -19.50 10.07
C CYS A 454 -18.36 -17.99 9.92
N GLU A 455 -19.51 -17.50 10.38
CA GLU A 455 -19.91 -16.10 10.24
C GLU A 455 -20.21 -15.51 11.61
N SER A 456 -19.74 -14.28 11.81
CA SER A 456 -19.95 -13.47 13.00
C SER A 456 -20.81 -12.26 12.64
N ASP A 457 -21.76 -11.92 13.51
CA ASP A 457 -22.59 -10.72 13.38
C ASP A 457 -21.82 -9.41 13.66
N VAL A 458 -20.62 -9.50 14.26
CA VAL A 458 -19.71 -8.39 14.54
C VAL A 458 -18.40 -8.49 13.73
N ASN A 459 -17.82 -7.34 13.36
CA ASN A 459 -16.63 -7.27 12.49
C ASN A 459 -15.30 -6.98 13.22
N ASN A 460 -15.34 -6.64 14.51
CA ASN A 460 -14.20 -6.17 15.30
C ASN A 460 -13.40 -7.33 15.95
N TYR A 461 -13.01 -8.35 15.17
CA TYR A 461 -12.22 -9.48 15.66
C TYR A 461 -10.71 -9.29 15.45
N GLU A 462 -9.91 -9.86 16.36
CA GLU A 462 -8.43 -9.87 16.26
C GLU A 462 -7.95 -11.10 15.48
N SER A 463 -8.48 -12.28 15.83
CA SER A 463 -8.13 -13.54 15.18
C SER A 463 -9.32 -14.49 15.11
N ILE A 464 -9.26 -15.42 14.15
CA ILE A 464 -10.23 -16.52 14.00
C ILE A 464 -9.45 -17.82 14.03
N THR A 465 -9.87 -18.75 14.88
CA THR A 465 -9.24 -20.07 15.00
C THR A 465 -10.23 -21.18 14.73
N TRP A 466 -9.78 -22.20 14.00
CA TRP A 466 -10.53 -23.43 13.75
C TRP A 466 -9.88 -24.59 14.51
N LYS A 467 -10.70 -25.35 15.24
CA LYS A 467 -10.27 -26.57 15.93
C LYS A 467 -11.17 -27.73 15.53
N ILE A 468 -10.60 -28.92 15.40
CA ILE A 468 -11.33 -30.18 15.21
C ILE A 468 -11.18 -30.99 16.49
N GLN A 469 -12.29 -31.30 17.14
CA GLN A 469 -12.34 -32.15 18.31
C GLN A 469 -12.78 -33.56 17.90
N SER A 470 -11.93 -34.55 18.16
CA SER A 470 -12.23 -35.97 17.93
C SER A 470 -11.95 -36.74 19.22
N GLY A 471 -13.02 -37.09 19.95
CA GLY A 471 -12.93 -37.61 21.32
C GLY A 471 -12.33 -36.57 22.28
N ASN A 472 -11.27 -36.96 23.00
CA ASN A 472 -10.55 -36.09 23.95
C ASN A 472 -9.46 -35.23 23.29
N ASN A 473 -9.12 -35.47 22.02
CA ASN A 473 -8.04 -34.76 21.34
C ASN A 473 -8.62 -33.59 20.53
N ALA A 474 -8.23 -32.37 20.88
CA ALA A 474 -8.53 -31.17 20.12
C ALA A 474 -7.31 -30.77 19.28
N LYS A 475 -7.50 -30.69 17.96
CA LYS A 475 -6.45 -30.35 16.98
C LYS A 475 -6.75 -28.99 16.38
N THR A 476 -5.77 -28.10 16.31
CA THR A 476 -5.92 -26.81 15.63
C THR A 476 -5.71 -27.01 14.13
N VAL A 477 -6.63 -26.51 13.31
CA VAL A 477 -6.51 -26.54 11.85
C VAL A 477 -5.58 -25.40 11.45
N ASN A 478 -4.33 -25.71 11.15
CA ASN A 478 -3.31 -24.71 10.80
C ASN A 478 -3.02 -24.77 9.30
N CYS A 479 -3.92 -24.19 8.51
CA CYS A 479 -3.88 -24.29 7.05
C CYS A 479 -4.33 -22.97 6.41
N ASP A 480 -3.35 -22.14 6.08
CA ASP A 480 -3.52 -20.80 5.52
C ASP A 480 -4.17 -20.81 4.11
N MET A 481 -4.07 -21.93 3.38
CA MET A 481 -4.67 -22.06 2.04
C MET A 481 -6.15 -22.47 2.09
N CYS A 482 -6.54 -23.29 3.07
CA CYS A 482 -7.92 -23.73 3.21
C CYS A 482 -8.77 -22.75 4.00
N ILE A 483 -8.17 -21.89 4.84
CA ILE A 483 -8.88 -20.88 5.62
C ILE A 483 -8.82 -19.53 4.90
N ARG A 484 -9.98 -19.00 4.52
CA ARG A 484 -10.11 -17.64 3.99
C ARG A 484 -10.89 -16.77 4.95
N ASN A 485 -10.22 -15.76 5.48
CA ASN A 485 -10.82 -14.78 6.38
C ASN A 485 -11.17 -13.51 5.61
N SER A 486 -12.40 -13.03 5.78
CA SER A 486 -12.84 -11.72 5.34
C SER A 486 -13.21 -10.87 6.56
N LYS A 487 -12.78 -9.60 6.57
CA LYS A 487 -13.17 -8.64 7.61
C LYS A 487 -14.57 -8.07 7.40
N PHE A 488 -15.04 -8.02 6.14
CA PHE A 488 -16.35 -7.48 5.78
C PHE A 488 -17.00 -8.30 4.66
N PRO A 489 -18.05 -9.09 4.94
CA PRO A 489 -18.56 -9.46 6.27
C PRO A 489 -17.53 -10.29 7.07
N ALA A 490 -17.62 -10.28 8.41
CA ALA A 490 -16.76 -11.08 9.28
C ALA A 490 -17.05 -12.57 9.15
N LYS A 491 -16.28 -13.19 8.25
CA LYS A 491 -16.51 -14.55 7.82
C LYS A 491 -15.18 -15.26 7.65
N SER A 492 -15.13 -16.52 8.09
CA SER A 492 -14.03 -17.44 7.84
C SER A 492 -14.58 -18.65 7.10
N VAL A 493 -13.99 -18.99 5.96
CA VAL A 493 -14.36 -20.16 5.17
C VAL A 493 -13.23 -21.16 5.24
N LEU A 494 -13.50 -22.33 5.81
CA LEU A 494 -12.64 -23.51 5.76
C LEU A 494 -13.06 -24.38 4.56
N THR A 495 -12.19 -24.50 3.57
CA THR A 495 -12.39 -25.26 2.33
C THR A 495 -11.52 -26.50 2.35
N VAL A 496 -12.13 -27.69 2.36
CA VAL A 496 -11.40 -28.96 2.26
C VAL A 496 -11.63 -29.52 0.86
N GLU A 497 -10.57 -29.68 0.07
CA GLU A 497 -10.67 -30.17 -1.32
C GLU A 497 -10.88 -31.70 -1.39
N ALA A 498 -10.24 -32.45 -0.49
CA ALA A 498 -10.40 -33.90 -0.39
C ALA A 498 -10.40 -34.34 1.08
N ALA A 499 -11.57 -34.75 1.58
CA ALA A 499 -11.71 -35.21 2.96
C ALA A 499 -10.94 -36.52 3.22
N THR A 500 -10.12 -36.53 4.28
CA THR A 500 -9.50 -37.73 4.87
C THR A 500 -10.18 -38.10 6.20
N GLU A 501 -9.85 -39.25 6.78
CA GLU A 501 -10.42 -39.68 8.07
C GLU A 501 -10.12 -38.68 9.21
N ASP A 502 -8.98 -38.00 9.15
CA ASP A 502 -8.56 -36.98 10.12
C ASP A 502 -9.48 -35.75 10.16
N TRP A 503 -10.26 -35.50 9.10
CA TRP A 503 -11.26 -34.43 9.05
C TRP A 503 -12.61 -34.83 9.70
N SER A 504 -12.73 -36.05 10.23
CA SER A 504 -13.91 -36.45 10.98
C SER A 504 -13.86 -35.94 12.42
N GLY A 505 -14.83 -35.14 12.83
CA GLY A 505 -14.88 -34.58 14.19
C GLY A 505 -15.84 -33.40 14.33
N THR A 506 -15.83 -32.81 15.53
CA THR A 506 -16.57 -31.59 15.84
C THR A 506 -15.69 -30.38 15.61
N TYR A 507 -16.03 -29.58 14.60
CA TYR A 507 -15.36 -28.33 14.25
C TYR A 507 -15.84 -27.24 15.18
N ILE A 508 -14.90 -26.50 15.76
CA ILE A 508 -15.13 -25.35 16.62
C ILE A 508 -14.44 -24.17 15.96
N CYS A 509 -15.22 -23.18 15.55
CA CYS A 509 -14.71 -21.91 15.05
C CYS A 509 -14.83 -20.87 16.17
N THR A 510 -13.73 -20.22 16.51
CA THR A 510 -13.66 -19.24 17.60
C THR A 510 -13.20 -17.90 17.06
N PHE A 511 -14.06 -16.88 17.19
CA PHE A 511 -13.71 -15.48 16.97
C PHE A 511 -13.19 -14.91 18.29
N SER A 512 -11.91 -14.50 18.29
CA SER A 512 -11.30 -13.83 19.43
C SER A 512 -11.36 -12.32 19.24
N GLN A 513 -11.97 -11.63 20.19
CA GLN A 513 -11.96 -10.17 20.32
C GLN A 513 -11.27 -9.89 21.65
N LYS A 514 -10.22 -9.05 21.69
CA LYS A 514 -9.47 -8.55 22.87
C LYS A 514 -9.66 -9.25 24.25
N TYR A 515 -10.88 -9.28 24.81
CA TYR A 515 -11.23 -9.90 26.10
C TYR A 515 -12.39 -10.93 26.09
N SER A 516 -12.94 -11.27 24.92
CA SER A 516 -14.06 -12.21 24.77
C SER A 516 -13.86 -13.13 23.58
N GLU A 517 -14.11 -14.42 23.79
CA GLU A 517 -14.14 -15.41 22.73
C GLU A 517 -15.57 -15.88 22.50
N SER A 518 -16.02 -15.81 21.25
CA SER A 518 -17.29 -16.41 20.84
C SER A 518 -16.99 -17.57 19.92
N SER A 519 -17.63 -18.72 20.15
CA SER A 519 -17.45 -19.89 19.32
C SER A 519 -18.77 -20.53 18.93
N ALA A 520 -18.74 -21.24 17.81
CA ALA A 520 -19.80 -22.13 17.37
C ALA A 520 -19.20 -23.47 16.98
N ASN A 521 -20.01 -24.52 16.96
CA ASN A 521 -19.56 -25.85 16.59
C ASN A 521 -20.48 -26.55 15.57
N VAL A 522 -19.90 -27.47 14.79
CA VAL A 522 -20.61 -28.35 13.87
C VAL A 522 -19.87 -29.68 13.76
N THR A 523 -20.58 -30.80 13.68
CA THR A 523 -19.95 -32.12 13.57
C THR A 523 -20.02 -32.64 12.16
N ILE A 524 -18.88 -33.04 11.60
CA ILE A 524 -18.77 -33.67 10.28
C ILE A 524 -18.24 -35.09 10.44
N LYS A 525 -18.95 -36.06 9.87
CA LYS A 525 -18.56 -37.46 9.84
C LYS A 525 -18.02 -37.83 8.46
N VAL A 526 -16.76 -38.25 8.38
CA VAL A 526 -16.18 -38.74 7.13
C VAL A 526 -16.49 -40.23 6.97
N ILE A 527 -17.10 -40.60 5.85
CA ILE A 527 -17.51 -41.97 5.53
C ILE A 527 -16.46 -42.58 4.59
N PRO A 528 -15.92 -43.78 4.88
CA PRO A 528 -14.93 -44.41 4.01
C PRO A 528 -15.44 -44.59 2.59
N LEU A 529 -14.64 -44.21 1.60
CA LEU A 529 -14.84 -44.47 0.18
C LEU A 529 -13.46 -44.65 -0.47
N PRO A 530 -13.24 -45.66 -1.31
CA PRO A 530 -11.91 -45.89 -1.87
C PRO A 530 -11.51 -44.74 -2.79
N LEU A 531 -10.35 -44.12 -2.54
CA LEU A 531 -9.80 -43.11 -3.45
C LEU A 531 -9.54 -43.74 -4.81
N LYS A 532 -9.83 -43.02 -5.90
CA LYS A 532 -9.69 -43.50 -7.29
C LYS A 532 -8.33 -44.18 -7.55
N GLN A 533 -7.24 -43.56 -7.11
CA GLN A 533 -5.86 -44.07 -7.25
C GLN A 533 -5.52 -45.31 -6.42
N ASN A 534 -6.34 -45.65 -5.43
CA ASN A 534 -6.20 -46.85 -4.60
C ASN A 534 -7.06 -48.02 -5.11
N ILE A 535 -7.81 -47.82 -6.20
CA ILE A 535 -8.60 -48.85 -6.85
C ILE A 535 -7.74 -49.53 -7.93
N LEU A 536 -7.36 -50.78 -7.68
CA LEU A 536 -6.49 -51.53 -8.57
C LEU A 536 -7.32 -52.29 -9.59
N ILE A 537 -7.10 -52.07 -10.89
CA ILE A 537 -7.79 -52.78 -11.98
C ILE A 537 -6.84 -53.77 -12.67
N ASP A 538 -7.33 -54.99 -12.95
CA ASP A 538 -6.62 -56.00 -13.74
C ASP A 538 -7.55 -56.61 -14.80
N PRO A 539 -7.22 -56.51 -16.10
CA PRO A 539 -6.11 -55.72 -16.70
C PRO A 539 -6.43 -54.22 -16.81
N ILE A 540 -5.41 -53.38 -17.02
CA ILE A 540 -5.58 -51.94 -17.31
C ILE A 540 -5.92 -51.73 -18.79
N GLU A 541 -5.23 -52.46 -19.67
CA GLU A 541 -5.50 -52.47 -21.10
C GLU A 541 -5.24 -53.88 -21.65
N THR A 542 -6.19 -54.44 -22.39
CA THR A 542 -6.05 -55.77 -22.99
C THR A 542 -6.81 -55.85 -24.32
N SER A 543 -6.47 -56.85 -25.14
CA SER A 543 -7.32 -57.24 -26.26
C SER A 543 -8.30 -58.34 -25.82
N ILE A 544 -9.52 -58.29 -26.36
CA ILE A 544 -10.57 -59.29 -26.13
C ILE A 544 -11.09 -59.88 -27.44
N GLN A 545 -11.46 -61.15 -27.43
CA GLN A 545 -12.03 -61.84 -28.57
C GLN A 545 -13.54 -62.00 -28.41
N CYS A 546 -14.26 -61.83 -29.52
CA CYS A 546 -15.71 -61.98 -29.56
C CYS A 546 -16.19 -63.35 -29.09
N ASN A 547 -17.27 -63.37 -28.30
CA ASN A 547 -17.85 -64.59 -27.70
C ASN A 547 -16.90 -65.37 -26.78
N VAL A 548 -15.80 -64.78 -26.33
CA VAL A 548 -14.88 -65.37 -25.36
C VAL A 548 -15.00 -64.62 -24.03
N GLN A 549 -15.02 -65.36 -22.93
CA GLN A 549 -15.03 -64.79 -21.59
C GLN A 549 -13.70 -64.11 -21.28
N GLN A 550 -13.75 -62.82 -20.93
CA GLN A 550 -12.62 -62.09 -20.39
C GLN A 550 -12.86 -61.78 -18.90
N PRO A 551 -12.01 -62.29 -17.98
CA PRO A 551 -12.08 -61.88 -16.59
C PRO A 551 -11.64 -60.42 -16.45
N LEU A 552 -12.49 -59.61 -15.83
CA LEU A 552 -12.19 -58.26 -15.39
C LEU A 552 -12.29 -58.23 -13.87
N GLU A 553 -11.25 -57.74 -13.21
CA GLU A 553 -11.25 -57.61 -11.75
C GLU A 553 -10.76 -56.26 -11.27
N CYS A 554 -11.26 -55.88 -10.10
CA CYS A 554 -10.87 -54.68 -9.41
C CYS A 554 -10.68 -54.97 -7.92
N CYS A 555 -9.59 -54.53 -7.31
CA CYS A 555 -9.25 -54.81 -5.93
C CYS A 555 -9.03 -53.52 -5.11
N ILE A 556 -9.47 -53.55 -3.85
CA ILE A 556 -9.22 -52.53 -2.83
C ILE A 556 -8.62 -53.18 -1.58
N ARG A 557 -7.98 -52.40 -0.70
CA ARG A 557 -7.46 -52.88 0.59
C ARG A 557 -8.60 -53.37 1.50
N ALA A 558 -8.37 -54.47 2.20
CA ALA A 558 -9.35 -55.12 3.06
C ALA A 558 -9.51 -54.46 4.45
N ASN A 559 -8.90 -53.28 4.66
CA ASN A 559 -8.97 -52.51 5.90
C ASN A 559 -10.26 -51.68 6.04
N THR A 560 -11.13 -51.68 5.03
CA THR A 560 -12.39 -50.93 5.07
C THR A 560 -13.46 -51.72 5.83
N MET A 561 -14.02 -51.14 6.90
CA MET A 561 -15.19 -51.69 7.62
C MET A 561 -16.52 -51.48 6.87
N GLU A 562 -16.51 -50.70 5.80
CA GLU A 562 -17.68 -50.36 4.99
C GLU A 562 -17.93 -51.43 3.91
N ASP A 563 -19.18 -51.83 3.71
CA ASP A 563 -19.56 -52.72 2.60
C ASP A 563 -20.07 -51.88 1.42
N TYR A 564 -19.28 -51.86 0.34
CA TYR A 564 -19.58 -51.08 -0.86
C TYR A 564 -20.49 -51.85 -1.81
N ASN A 565 -21.47 -51.16 -2.38
CA ASN A 565 -22.18 -51.66 -3.56
C ASN A 565 -21.32 -51.39 -4.80
N VAL A 566 -20.82 -52.45 -5.41
CA VAL A 566 -19.88 -52.37 -6.53
C VAL A 566 -20.53 -52.94 -7.78
N THR A 567 -20.43 -52.22 -8.90
CA THR A 567 -20.94 -52.66 -10.20
C THR A 567 -19.89 -52.41 -11.28
N LEU A 568 -19.78 -53.33 -12.23
CA LEU A 568 -18.99 -53.10 -13.44
C LEU A 568 -19.85 -52.35 -14.45
N VAL A 569 -19.35 -51.26 -15.00
CA VAL A 569 -19.99 -50.51 -16.08
C VAL A 569 -19.17 -50.68 -17.35
N VAL A 570 -19.76 -51.21 -18.42
CA VAL A 570 -19.14 -51.31 -19.74
C VAL A 570 -19.94 -50.46 -20.72
N GLN A 571 -19.32 -49.41 -21.25
CA GLN A 571 -19.98 -48.32 -21.99
C GLN A 571 -21.15 -47.66 -21.22
N GLN A 572 -22.33 -48.28 -21.22
CA GLN A 572 -23.55 -47.82 -20.54
C GLN A 572 -24.30 -48.94 -19.79
N SER A 573 -23.86 -50.20 -19.92
CA SER A 573 -24.51 -51.35 -19.27
C SER A 573 -23.86 -51.63 -17.92
N GLU A 574 -24.67 -51.87 -16.90
CA GLU A 574 -24.22 -52.18 -15.54
C GLU A 574 -24.38 -53.67 -15.22
N PHE A 575 -23.33 -54.26 -14.63
CA PHE A 575 -23.26 -55.67 -14.28
C PHE A 575 -22.93 -55.84 -12.80
N GLN A 576 -23.58 -56.80 -12.15
CA GLN A 576 -23.33 -57.16 -10.76
C GLN A 576 -22.07 -58.02 -10.64
N VAL A 577 -21.19 -57.66 -9.70
CA VAL A 577 -19.87 -58.27 -9.55
C VAL A 577 -19.82 -59.20 -8.34
N VAL A 578 -18.89 -60.15 -8.34
CA VAL A 578 -18.69 -61.07 -7.21
C VAL A 578 -17.52 -60.61 -6.35
N LYS A 579 -17.76 -60.35 -5.06
CA LYS A 579 -16.73 -60.01 -4.06
C LYS A 579 -15.99 -61.27 -3.60
N ARG A 580 -14.66 -61.25 -3.63
CA ARG A 580 -13.76 -62.30 -3.12
C ARG A 580 -12.63 -61.68 -2.29
N LYS A 581 -12.30 -62.26 -1.15
CA LYS A 581 -11.12 -61.86 -0.35
C LYS A 581 -9.88 -62.58 -0.87
N LYS A 582 -8.85 -61.84 -1.30
CA LYS A 582 -7.54 -62.38 -1.71
C LYS A 582 -6.46 -61.77 -0.80
N GLY A 583 -6.03 -62.51 0.23
CA GLY A 583 -5.10 -61.97 1.24
C GLY A 583 -5.65 -60.72 1.93
N ASN A 584 -4.90 -59.61 1.86
CA ASN A 584 -5.26 -58.30 2.42
C ASN A 584 -6.10 -57.41 1.49
N LEU A 585 -6.74 -57.98 0.46
CA LEU A 585 -7.53 -57.25 -0.53
C LEU A 585 -8.94 -57.82 -0.67
N PHE A 586 -9.91 -56.93 -0.90
CA PHE A 586 -11.23 -57.28 -1.43
C PHE A 586 -11.23 -57.05 -2.93
N CYS A 587 -11.41 -58.11 -3.70
CA CYS A 587 -11.45 -58.09 -5.16
C CYS A 587 -12.87 -58.37 -5.67
N TYR A 588 -13.31 -57.56 -6.61
CA TYR A 588 -14.60 -57.63 -7.27
C TYR A 588 -14.38 -58.10 -8.70
N MET A 589 -14.99 -59.22 -9.07
CA MET A 589 -14.71 -59.90 -10.34
C MET A 589 -15.98 -60.06 -11.18
N TYR A 590 -15.84 -59.91 -12.49
CA TYR A 590 -16.88 -60.23 -13.47
C TYR A 590 -16.26 -60.80 -14.76
N ASN A 591 -16.82 -61.88 -15.27
CA ASN A 591 -16.40 -62.47 -16.54
C ASN A 591 -17.23 -61.86 -17.67
N TYR A 592 -16.69 -60.86 -18.35
CA TYR A 592 -17.37 -60.14 -19.40
C TYR A 592 -17.32 -60.91 -20.74
N ILE A 593 -18.42 -60.89 -21.48
CA ILE A 593 -18.53 -61.46 -22.83
C ILE A 593 -19.12 -60.38 -23.73
N GLU A 594 -18.40 -60.01 -24.79
CA GLU A 594 -18.93 -59.14 -25.83
C GLU A 594 -19.56 -60.00 -26.94
N THR A 595 -20.83 -59.70 -27.24
CA THR A 595 -21.64 -60.39 -28.25
C THR A 595 -21.85 -59.54 -29.51
N GLU A 596 -21.71 -58.21 -29.44
CA GLU A 596 -21.90 -57.28 -30.56
C GLU A 596 -20.57 -56.87 -31.22
N CYS A 597 -20.14 -57.63 -32.22
CA CYS A 597 -18.81 -57.53 -32.83
C CYS A 597 -18.75 -56.95 -34.24
N SER A 598 -19.57 -55.92 -34.49
CA SER A 598 -19.84 -55.42 -35.85
C SER A 598 -18.68 -54.63 -36.47
N LYS A 599 -17.79 -54.03 -35.67
CA LYS A 599 -16.61 -53.24 -36.10
C LYS A 599 -15.47 -53.32 -35.07
N GLU A 600 -14.23 -53.12 -35.49
CA GLU A 600 -13.10 -52.89 -34.56
C GLU A 600 -13.35 -51.59 -33.80
N LYS A 601 -13.80 -51.70 -32.55
CA LYS A 601 -14.10 -50.57 -31.67
C LYS A 601 -13.40 -50.79 -30.34
N GLU A 602 -12.83 -49.73 -29.79
CA GLU A 602 -12.33 -49.73 -28.42
C GLU A 602 -13.52 -49.63 -27.46
N LEU A 603 -13.62 -50.57 -26.50
CA LEU A 603 -14.59 -50.52 -25.42
C LEU A 603 -13.92 -50.01 -24.15
N THR A 604 -14.64 -49.23 -23.37
CA THR A 604 -14.21 -48.75 -22.06
C THR A 604 -15.08 -49.37 -20.97
N ALA A 605 -14.43 -49.92 -19.95
CA ALA A 605 -15.08 -50.48 -18.77
C ALA A 605 -14.51 -49.85 -17.50
N TYR A 606 -15.31 -49.70 -16.45
CA TYR A 606 -14.85 -49.22 -15.15
C TYR A 606 -15.70 -49.80 -14.02
N PHE A 607 -15.13 -49.88 -12.82
CA PHE A 607 -15.85 -50.30 -11.62
C PHE A 607 -16.38 -49.07 -10.89
N LYS A 608 -17.67 -49.09 -10.58
CA LYS A 608 -18.38 -48.06 -9.82
C LYS A 608 -18.60 -48.56 -8.40
N PHE A 609 -18.05 -47.86 -7.42
CA PHE A 609 -18.23 -48.13 -5.99
C PHE A 609 -19.19 -47.11 -5.40
N ILE A 610 -20.18 -47.57 -4.65
CA ILE A 610 -21.16 -46.72 -3.95
C ILE A 610 -21.15 -47.08 -2.46
N ASN A 611 -21.05 -46.08 -1.60
CA ASN A 611 -21.12 -46.28 -0.15
C ASN A 611 -22.55 -46.10 0.41
N ARG A 612 -22.72 -46.25 1.74
CA ARG A 612 -24.03 -46.18 2.40
C ARG A 612 -24.76 -44.82 2.29
N ILE A 613 -24.04 -43.73 2.01
CA ILE A 613 -24.63 -42.39 1.83
C ILE A 613 -24.91 -42.07 0.34
N GLY A 614 -24.74 -43.05 -0.55
CA GLY A 614 -25.08 -42.93 -1.98
C GLY A 614 -24.05 -42.17 -2.83
N GLN A 615 -22.92 -41.74 -2.26
CA GLN A 615 -21.82 -41.14 -3.00
C GLN A 615 -20.99 -42.23 -3.70
N LYS A 616 -20.41 -41.89 -4.86
CA LYS A 616 -19.83 -42.86 -5.79
C LYS A 616 -18.45 -42.48 -6.30
N VAL A 617 -17.58 -43.47 -6.44
CA VAL A 617 -16.27 -43.32 -7.09
C VAL A 617 -16.14 -44.34 -8.21
N ASN A 618 -15.62 -43.88 -9.34
CA ASN A 618 -15.33 -44.73 -10.49
C ASN A 618 -13.84 -45.04 -10.51
N SER A 619 -13.48 -46.29 -10.79
CA SER A 619 -12.09 -46.68 -11.08
C SER A 619 -11.57 -45.97 -12.33
N ASP A 620 -10.27 -46.07 -12.57
CA ASP A 620 -9.74 -45.80 -13.91
C ASP A 620 -10.38 -46.72 -14.96
N SER A 621 -10.43 -46.22 -16.20
CA SER A 621 -11.05 -46.93 -17.31
C SER A 621 -10.13 -48.05 -17.81
N ILE A 622 -10.67 -49.27 -17.84
CA ILE A 622 -10.10 -50.42 -18.51
C ILE A 622 -10.34 -50.27 -20.01
N ARG A 623 -9.26 -50.33 -20.81
CA ARG A 623 -9.31 -50.28 -22.27
C ARG A 623 -9.34 -51.69 -22.86
N LEU A 624 -10.40 -51.98 -23.61
CA LEU A 624 -10.62 -53.30 -24.22
C LEU A 624 -10.59 -53.16 -25.74
N HIS A 625 -9.57 -53.76 -26.38
CA HIS A 625 -9.41 -53.76 -27.83
C HIS A 625 -10.09 -54.98 -28.44
N LEU A 626 -11.14 -54.78 -29.24
CA LEU A 626 -11.88 -55.89 -29.84
C LEU A 626 -11.11 -56.55 -31.00
N ILE A 627 -11.02 -57.87 -30.97
CA ILE A 627 -10.54 -58.69 -32.09
C ILE A 627 -11.73 -59.43 -32.71
N SER A 628 -12.09 -59.05 -33.94
CA SER A 628 -13.15 -59.69 -34.70
C SER A 628 -12.72 -61.10 -35.12
N GLY A 629 -13.58 -62.09 -34.90
CA GLY A 629 -13.31 -63.50 -35.26
C GLY A 629 -13.38 -63.81 -36.76
N LYS A 630 -13.43 -62.82 -37.66
CA LYS A 630 -13.38 -63.05 -39.12
C LYS A 630 -11.94 -63.35 -39.55
N LYS A 631 -11.79 -64.37 -40.42
CA LYS A 631 -10.58 -65.15 -40.79
C LYS A 631 -9.28 -64.40 -41.20
N GLU A 632 -9.18 -63.07 -41.16
CA GLU A 632 -8.01 -62.32 -41.64
C GLU A 632 -7.12 -61.66 -40.56
N VAL A 633 -7.45 -61.77 -39.27
CA VAL A 633 -6.59 -61.27 -38.20
C VAL A 633 -6.06 -62.43 -37.36
N THR A 634 -4.80 -62.80 -37.56
CA THR A 634 -4.13 -63.83 -36.76
C THR A 634 -3.77 -63.28 -35.38
N ILE A 635 -4.34 -63.90 -34.34
CA ILE A 635 -3.87 -63.73 -32.95
C ILE A 635 -2.43 -64.23 -32.91
N SER A 636 -1.47 -63.35 -32.58
CA SER A 636 -0.04 -63.69 -32.57
C SER A 636 0.39 -64.17 -31.19
N CYS A 637 0.06 -63.41 -30.13
CA CYS A 637 0.34 -63.79 -28.76
C CYS A 637 -0.92 -64.38 -28.13
N SER A 638 -0.81 -65.59 -27.58
CA SER A 638 -1.85 -66.28 -26.83
C SER A 638 -1.20 -67.13 -25.73
N ASP A 639 -1.19 -66.61 -24.51
CA ASP A 639 -0.62 -67.27 -23.34
C ASP A 639 -1.48 -66.95 -22.09
N SER A 640 -0.99 -67.34 -20.90
CA SER A 640 -1.66 -67.06 -19.62
C SER A 640 -1.81 -65.56 -19.30
N PHE A 641 -1.10 -64.67 -19.99
CA PHE A 641 -1.23 -63.23 -19.79
C PHE A 641 -2.41 -62.64 -20.57
N GLY A 642 -2.76 -63.21 -21.71
CA GLY A 642 -3.89 -62.81 -22.53
C GLY A 642 -3.62 -62.99 -24.02
N ILE A 643 -4.57 -62.56 -24.83
CA ILE A 643 -4.49 -62.62 -26.30
C ILE A 643 -4.13 -61.25 -26.90
N GLY A 644 -3.43 -61.23 -28.03
CA GLY A 644 -3.06 -60.00 -28.72
C GLY A 644 -2.55 -60.19 -30.15
N ARG A 645 -2.63 -59.13 -30.95
CA ARG A 645 -2.06 -59.05 -32.30
C ARG A 645 -0.56 -58.75 -32.24
N GLU A 646 0.20 -59.07 -33.29
CA GLU A 646 1.61 -58.70 -33.37
C GLU A 646 1.78 -57.18 -33.19
N GLY A 647 2.69 -56.78 -32.30
CA GLY A 647 2.88 -55.37 -31.93
C GLY A 647 1.82 -54.78 -30.99
N GLY A 648 0.77 -55.52 -30.66
CA GLY A 648 -0.27 -55.14 -29.70
C GLY A 648 0.26 -54.93 -28.29
N THR A 649 -0.47 -54.14 -27.50
CA THR A 649 -0.12 -53.74 -26.13
C THR A 649 -1.03 -54.42 -25.11
N LEU A 650 -0.42 -54.87 -24.00
CA LEU A 650 -1.11 -55.38 -22.82
C LEU A 650 -0.54 -54.65 -21.61
N ILE A 651 -1.39 -54.01 -20.83
CA ILE A 651 -0.99 -53.29 -19.63
C ILE A 651 -1.62 -53.98 -18.43
N LYS A 652 -0.78 -54.46 -17.53
CA LYS A 652 -1.20 -55.11 -16.27
C LYS A 652 -0.69 -54.33 -15.06
N PRO A 653 -1.41 -54.36 -13.93
CA PRO A 653 -0.92 -53.78 -12.69
C PRO A 653 0.32 -54.52 -12.19
N CYS A 654 1.10 -53.86 -11.33
CA CYS A 654 2.29 -54.43 -10.73
C CYS A 654 1.96 -55.48 -9.68
N ARG A 655 2.16 -56.76 -10.05
CA ARG A 655 1.98 -57.91 -9.17
C ARG A 655 3.33 -58.47 -8.73
N GLN A 656 3.55 -58.57 -7.42
CA GLN A 656 4.70 -59.23 -6.83
C GLN A 656 4.27 -60.64 -6.40
N LEU A 657 4.78 -61.69 -7.05
CA LEU A 657 4.27 -63.06 -6.90
C LEU A 657 4.51 -63.69 -5.52
N ASN A 658 5.43 -63.16 -4.71
CA ASN A 658 5.94 -63.84 -3.52
C ASN A 658 5.79 -63.06 -2.20
N ASN A 659 5.05 -61.96 -2.15
CA ASN A 659 4.92 -61.18 -0.91
C ASN A 659 3.45 -61.07 -0.45
N THR A 660 3.21 -61.28 0.84
CA THR A 660 1.90 -61.25 1.50
C THR A 660 1.27 -59.85 1.59
N ASP A 661 2.02 -58.80 1.23
CA ASP A 661 1.66 -57.39 1.43
C ASP A 661 0.93 -56.71 0.25
N GLY A 662 0.61 -57.44 -0.82
CA GLY A 662 -0.26 -56.94 -1.89
C GLY A 662 0.47 -56.23 -3.05
N PHE A 663 -0.33 -55.69 -3.99
CA PHE A 663 0.15 -55.05 -5.21
C PHE A 663 0.94 -53.76 -4.91
N THR A 664 1.99 -53.50 -5.68
CA THR A 664 2.67 -52.20 -5.67
C THR A 664 2.05 -51.26 -6.71
N ARG A 665 2.13 -49.95 -6.50
CA ARG A 665 1.66 -48.99 -7.50
C ARG A 665 2.51 -49.04 -8.77
N GLY A 666 1.88 -48.71 -9.89
CA GLY A 666 2.50 -48.74 -11.21
C GLY A 666 1.92 -49.82 -12.11
N ASN A 667 2.47 -49.92 -13.32
CA ASN A 667 2.04 -50.91 -14.30
C ASN A 667 3.23 -51.51 -15.06
N LYS A 668 2.99 -52.66 -15.68
CA LYS A 668 3.90 -53.29 -16.63
C LYS A 668 3.28 -53.24 -18.01
N ILE A 669 4.01 -52.67 -18.96
CA ILE A 669 3.60 -52.58 -20.35
C ILE A 669 4.29 -53.71 -21.11
N TYR A 670 3.48 -54.63 -21.63
CA TYR A 670 3.93 -55.71 -22.49
C TYR A 670 3.64 -55.37 -23.94
N LYS A 671 4.55 -55.77 -24.82
CA LYS A 671 4.35 -55.70 -26.28
C LYS A 671 4.40 -57.11 -26.83
N CYS A 672 3.41 -57.46 -27.64
CA CYS A 672 3.39 -58.74 -28.34
C CYS A 672 4.50 -58.73 -29.40
N PHE A 673 5.46 -59.64 -29.26
CA PHE A 673 6.56 -59.80 -30.21
C PHE A 673 6.89 -61.27 -30.37
N ASN A 674 6.84 -61.76 -31.61
CA ASN A 674 7.17 -63.15 -31.95
C ASN A 674 6.38 -64.16 -31.09
N LYS A 675 5.05 -64.05 -31.11
CA LYS A 675 4.09 -64.93 -30.40
C LYS A 675 4.19 -64.96 -28.86
N SER A 676 4.97 -64.06 -28.25
CA SER A 676 5.11 -63.96 -26.79
C SER A 676 4.97 -62.51 -26.30
N TRP A 677 4.41 -62.33 -25.11
CA TRP A 677 4.38 -61.02 -24.45
C TRP A 677 5.74 -60.70 -23.83
N LYS A 678 6.40 -59.66 -24.33
CA LYS A 678 7.67 -59.17 -23.76
C LYS A 678 7.48 -57.86 -23.03
N VAL A 679 8.12 -57.71 -21.85
CA VAL A 679 8.10 -56.46 -21.09
C VAL A 679 8.80 -55.39 -21.92
N LYS A 680 8.04 -54.39 -22.35
CA LYS A 680 8.57 -53.20 -23.01
C LYS A 680 9.02 -52.19 -21.98
N ARG A 681 8.25 -52.04 -20.90
CA ARG A 681 8.48 -51.07 -19.82
C ARG A 681 7.96 -51.60 -18.49
N ASN A 682 8.73 -51.38 -17.43
CA ASN A 682 8.41 -51.78 -16.07
C ASN A 682 8.33 -50.54 -15.17
N ASP A 683 7.12 -50.04 -14.95
CA ASP A 683 6.88 -48.84 -14.15
C ASP A 683 6.40 -49.18 -12.73
N CYS A 684 6.80 -50.35 -12.21
CA CYS A 684 6.48 -50.76 -10.85
C CYS A 684 7.33 -50.02 -9.83
N LEU A 685 6.64 -49.43 -8.85
CA LEU A 685 7.30 -48.83 -7.70
C LEU A 685 7.77 -49.91 -6.73
N SER A 686 8.89 -49.63 -6.04
CA SER A 686 9.31 -50.43 -4.90
C SER A 686 8.31 -50.26 -3.75
N VAL A 687 8.21 -51.26 -2.88
CA VAL A 687 7.27 -51.22 -1.74
C VAL A 687 7.53 -49.99 -0.84
N PRO A 688 8.79 -49.65 -0.47
CA PRO A 688 9.06 -48.47 0.34
C PRO A 688 8.62 -47.17 -0.33
N ILE A 689 8.92 -46.98 -1.62
CA ILE A 689 8.55 -45.76 -2.37
C ILE A 689 7.03 -45.69 -2.57
N SER A 690 6.38 -46.82 -2.84
CA SER A 690 4.92 -46.90 -2.94
C SER A 690 4.24 -46.53 -1.62
N ASN A 691 4.81 -46.90 -0.46
CA ASN A 691 4.29 -46.52 0.85
C ASN A 691 4.51 -45.04 1.14
N LEU A 692 5.69 -44.49 0.82
CA LEU A 692 5.96 -43.05 0.94
C LEU A 692 4.96 -42.22 0.14
N MET A 693 4.67 -42.62 -1.10
CA MET A 693 3.70 -41.95 -1.96
C MET A 693 2.31 -41.91 -1.31
N ILE A 694 1.86 -43.03 -0.76
CA ILE A 694 0.56 -43.12 -0.08
C ILE A 694 0.57 -42.18 1.15
N SER A 695 1.63 -42.23 1.96
CA SER A 695 1.76 -41.36 3.13
C SER A 695 1.78 -39.87 2.77
N ALA A 696 2.40 -39.46 1.65
CA ALA A 696 2.36 -38.08 1.15
C ALA A 696 0.94 -37.63 0.80
N GLU A 697 0.18 -38.46 0.09
CA GLU A 697 -1.22 -38.15 -0.27
C GLU A 697 -2.10 -37.96 0.96
N PHE A 698 -1.88 -38.75 2.01
CA PHE A 698 -2.58 -38.58 3.28
C PHE A 698 -2.12 -37.30 4.00
N LEU A 699 -0.81 -37.04 4.05
CA LEU A 699 -0.23 -35.88 4.72
C LEU A 699 -0.72 -34.55 4.13
N VAL A 700 -0.67 -34.40 2.81
CA VAL A 700 -1.08 -33.16 2.12
C VAL A 700 -2.55 -32.84 2.34
N ASN A 701 -3.38 -33.87 2.49
CA ASN A 701 -4.80 -33.74 2.77
C ASN A 701 -5.12 -33.85 4.27
N SER A 702 -4.14 -33.75 5.17
CA SER A 702 -4.34 -33.82 6.62
C SER A 702 -4.54 -32.42 7.21
N PRO A 703 -5.42 -32.23 8.22
CA PRO A 703 -5.56 -30.96 8.93
C PRO A 703 -4.29 -30.54 9.70
N GLU A 704 -3.35 -31.47 9.92
CA GLU A 704 -2.08 -31.27 10.64
C GLU A 704 -0.85 -31.36 9.71
N ALA A 705 -1.04 -31.16 8.39
CA ALA A 705 0.00 -31.30 7.38
C ALA A 705 1.30 -30.55 7.76
N LYS A 706 1.18 -29.28 8.19
CA LYS A 706 2.32 -28.46 8.62
C LYS A 706 3.10 -29.08 9.78
N ALA A 707 2.41 -29.59 10.80
CA ALA A 707 3.06 -30.14 12.00
C ALA A 707 3.74 -31.49 11.73
N ASN A 708 3.18 -32.31 10.84
CA ASN A 708 3.70 -33.64 10.53
C ASN A 708 4.75 -33.65 9.41
N LEU A 709 4.88 -32.55 8.65
CA LEU A 709 5.80 -32.44 7.52
C LEU A 709 7.28 -32.69 7.89
N PRO A 710 7.86 -32.15 8.99
CA PRO A 710 9.26 -32.40 9.33
C PRO A 710 9.57 -33.89 9.54
N ASN A 711 8.68 -34.61 10.24
CA ASN A 711 8.82 -36.05 10.48
C ASN A 711 8.73 -36.85 9.18
N TYR A 712 7.79 -36.47 8.29
CA TYR A 712 7.67 -37.11 6.99
C TYR A 712 8.88 -36.87 6.09
N LEU A 713 9.43 -35.65 6.08
CA LEU A 713 10.65 -35.32 5.32
C LEU A 713 11.86 -36.13 5.82
N ALA A 714 11.96 -36.37 7.13
CA ALA A 714 13.00 -37.23 7.69
C ALA A 714 12.87 -38.68 7.20
N GLU A 715 11.66 -39.24 7.22
CA GLU A 715 11.39 -40.59 6.69
C GLU A 715 11.66 -40.66 5.18
N LEU A 716 11.22 -39.66 4.43
CA LEU A 716 11.41 -39.56 2.98
C LEU A 716 12.91 -39.58 2.62
N LYS A 717 13.72 -38.76 3.30
CA LYS A 717 15.18 -38.74 3.13
C LYS A 717 15.78 -40.12 3.42
N GLU A 718 15.44 -40.72 4.55
CA GLU A 718 16.01 -42.01 4.98
C GLU A 718 15.69 -43.14 3.99
N LYS A 719 14.42 -43.25 3.58
CA LYS A 719 13.96 -44.29 2.65
C LYS A 719 14.49 -44.08 1.24
N THR A 720 14.55 -42.82 0.78
CA THR A 720 15.12 -42.49 -0.54
C THR A 720 16.60 -42.87 -0.61
N GLY A 721 17.39 -42.53 0.42
CA GLY A 721 18.79 -42.92 0.50
C GLY A 721 18.99 -44.45 0.53
N LYS A 722 18.10 -45.20 1.21
CA LYS A 722 18.14 -46.68 1.21
C LYS A 722 17.79 -47.31 -0.15
N GLU A 723 16.93 -46.66 -0.94
CA GLU A 723 16.47 -47.14 -2.24
C GLU A 723 17.25 -46.57 -3.44
N GLN A 724 18.40 -45.93 -3.22
CA GLN A 724 19.16 -45.23 -4.27
C GLN A 724 19.46 -46.11 -5.50
N ASN A 725 19.87 -47.36 -5.31
CA ASN A 725 20.17 -48.29 -6.42
C ASN A 725 18.93 -48.59 -7.28
N THR A 726 17.75 -48.70 -6.66
CA THR A 726 16.47 -48.87 -7.35
C THR A 726 16.12 -47.61 -8.13
N ILE A 727 16.33 -46.42 -7.54
CA ILE A 727 16.03 -45.12 -8.17
C ILE A 727 16.92 -44.88 -9.39
N ASN A 728 18.23 -45.17 -9.29
CA ASN A 728 19.20 -45.00 -10.37
C ASN A 728 18.84 -45.80 -11.63
N SER A 729 18.15 -46.93 -11.48
CA SER A 729 17.80 -47.85 -12.57
C SER A 729 16.34 -47.82 -13.00
N SER A 730 15.46 -47.16 -12.23
CA SER A 730 14.01 -47.16 -12.46
C SER A 730 13.45 -45.75 -12.60
N PRO A 731 13.16 -45.31 -13.86
CA PRO A 731 12.47 -44.06 -14.16
C PRO A 731 11.20 -43.84 -13.31
N ALA A 732 10.39 -44.89 -13.12
CA ALA A 732 9.14 -44.78 -12.36
C ALA A 732 9.36 -44.48 -10.87
N ASN A 733 10.37 -45.09 -10.23
CA ASN A 733 10.69 -44.82 -8.83
C ASN A 733 11.22 -43.40 -8.65
N LEU A 734 12.09 -42.93 -9.55
CA LEU A 734 12.55 -41.55 -9.56
C LEU A 734 11.39 -40.57 -9.74
N GLY A 735 10.53 -40.80 -10.74
CA GLY A 735 9.37 -39.97 -11.02
C GLY A 735 8.34 -39.95 -9.88
N ALA A 736 8.26 -41.02 -9.09
CA ALA A 736 7.44 -41.08 -7.89
C ALA A 736 7.99 -40.16 -6.78
N ILE A 737 9.30 -40.17 -6.50
CA ILE A 737 9.90 -39.26 -5.52
C ILE A 737 9.70 -37.79 -5.93
N VAL A 738 9.87 -37.46 -7.21
CA VAL A 738 9.60 -36.10 -7.73
C VAL A 738 8.14 -35.70 -7.48
N THR A 739 7.20 -36.61 -7.73
CA THR A 739 5.78 -36.36 -7.51
C THR A 739 5.46 -36.20 -6.01
N ILE A 740 6.14 -36.93 -5.12
CA ILE A 740 6.04 -36.74 -3.66
C ILE A 740 6.53 -35.36 -3.25
N LEU A 741 7.71 -34.94 -3.74
CA LEU A 741 8.28 -33.62 -3.45
C LEU A 741 7.34 -32.50 -3.92
N ASP A 742 6.72 -32.66 -5.08
CA ASP A 742 5.73 -31.71 -5.60
C ASP A 742 4.50 -31.60 -4.69
N MET A 743 3.91 -32.74 -4.32
CA MET A 743 2.76 -32.79 -3.43
C MET A 743 3.03 -32.06 -2.10
N ILE A 744 4.14 -32.38 -1.43
CA ILE A 744 4.47 -31.81 -0.12
C ILE A 744 5.02 -30.37 -0.18
N SER A 745 5.54 -29.92 -1.33
CA SER A 745 6.06 -28.55 -1.51
C SER A 745 5.01 -27.46 -1.30
N SER A 746 3.73 -27.80 -1.42
CA SER A 746 2.59 -26.91 -1.22
C SER A 746 2.26 -26.63 0.26
N ILE A 747 2.77 -27.48 1.17
CA ILE A 747 2.53 -27.37 2.60
C ILE A 747 3.43 -26.27 3.19
N PRO A 748 2.89 -25.29 3.95
CA PRO A 748 3.71 -24.33 4.69
C PRO A 748 4.67 -25.04 5.65
N ALA A 749 5.93 -24.66 5.64
CA ALA A 749 6.97 -25.27 6.45
C ALA A 749 7.69 -24.20 7.28
N ASP A 750 7.93 -24.47 8.56
CA ASP A 750 8.79 -23.62 9.37
C ASP A 750 10.25 -23.79 8.91
N ALA A 751 10.97 -22.69 8.77
CA ALA A 751 12.36 -22.65 8.28
C ALA A 751 13.38 -23.15 9.32
N GLU A 752 13.11 -24.33 9.89
CA GLU A 752 14.04 -25.06 10.72
C GLU A 752 15.12 -25.72 9.87
N GLU A 753 16.37 -25.70 10.34
CA GLU A 753 17.53 -26.21 9.63
C GLU A 753 17.36 -27.68 9.21
N LEU A 754 16.83 -28.53 10.10
CA LEU A 754 16.63 -29.96 9.84
C LEU A 754 15.55 -30.21 8.77
N THR A 755 14.48 -29.42 8.77
CA THR A 755 13.40 -29.49 7.79
C THR A 755 13.90 -29.17 6.39
N ILE A 756 14.66 -28.07 6.26
CA ILE A 756 15.29 -27.67 5.00
C ILE A 756 16.32 -28.72 4.57
N GLN A 757 17.17 -29.19 5.48
CA GLN A 757 18.19 -30.21 5.19
C GLN A 757 17.57 -31.50 4.68
N ASN A 758 16.48 -31.99 5.29
CA ASN A 758 15.83 -33.23 4.88
C ASN A 758 15.22 -33.13 3.48
N PHE A 759 14.57 -31.99 3.18
CA PHE A 759 14.06 -31.72 1.83
C PHE A 759 15.20 -31.65 0.81
N LEU A 760 16.22 -30.80 1.03
CA LEU A 760 17.34 -30.62 0.09
C LEU A 760 18.14 -31.92 -0.10
N SER A 761 18.37 -32.70 0.96
CA SER A 761 19.06 -34.00 0.85
C SER A 761 18.28 -35.01 0.00
N THR A 762 16.95 -34.97 0.04
CA THR A 762 16.13 -35.84 -0.81
C THR A 762 16.26 -35.45 -2.28
N VAL A 763 16.29 -34.14 -2.56
CA VAL A 763 16.54 -33.63 -3.92
C VAL A 763 17.94 -34.04 -4.37
N ASP A 764 18.95 -33.89 -3.51
CA ASP A 764 20.35 -34.25 -3.78
C ASP A 764 20.51 -35.71 -4.24
N PHE A 765 19.81 -36.64 -3.59
CA PHE A 765 19.79 -38.05 -3.98
C PHE A 765 19.25 -38.30 -5.40
N ILE A 766 18.24 -37.53 -5.83
CA ILE A 766 17.61 -37.75 -7.14
C ILE A 766 18.27 -36.96 -8.27
N VAL A 767 19.03 -35.89 -7.98
CA VAL A 767 19.78 -35.12 -8.99
C VAL A 767 21.27 -35.48 -9.07
N ALA A 768 21.70 -36.50 -8.33
CA ALA A 768 23.05 -37.05 -8.39
C ALA A 768 23.36 -37.64 -9.78
N ASP A 769 24.63 -37.62 -10.21
CA ASP A 769 25.06 -38.12 -11.52
C ASP A 769 24.67 -39.58 -11.80
N SER A 770 24.47 -40.38 -10.75
CA SER A 770 24.04 -41.78 -10.88
C SER A 770 22.61 -41.94 -11.42
N THR A 771 21.77 -40.90 -11.40
CA THR A 771 20.38 -40.93 -11.88
C THR A 771 20.21 -40.40 -13.30
N THR A 772 21.25 -39.85 -13.94
CA THR A 772 21.20 -39.20 -15.26
C THR A 772 20.49 -40.05 -16.31
N LYS A 773 20.78 -41.36 -16.36
CA LYS A 773 20.12 -42.29 -17.31
C LYS A 773 18.62 -42.45 -17.04
N ALA A 774 18.20 -42.49 -15.79
CA ALA A 774 16.78 -42.56 -15.43
C ALA A 774 16.05 -41.25 -15.80
N TRP A 775 16.72 -40.11 -15.66
CA TRP A 775 16.22 -38.81 -16.11
C TRP A 775 16.07 -38.70 -17.62
N GLU A 776 17.03 -39.20 -18.40
CA GLU A 776 16.91 -39.25 -19.87
C GLU A 776 15.65 -39.99 -20.33
N ASP A 777 15.30 -41.09 -19.67
CA ASP A 777 14.10 -41.86 -19.98
C ASP A 777 12.82 -41.18 -19.49
N LEU A 778 12.84 -40.54 -18.32
CA LEU A 778 11.71 -39.75 -17.80
C LEU A 778 11.41 -38.51 -18.65
N ASN A 779 12.43 -37.82 -19.13
CA ASN A 779 12.26 -36.60 -19.92
C ASN A 779 11.69 -36.87 -21.33
N LYS A 780 11.64 -38.14 -21.78
CA LYS A 780 10.97 -38.54 -23.03
C LYS A 780 9.45 -38.67 -22.89
N GLU A 781 8.91 -38.61 -21.67
CA GLU A 781 7.48 -38.75 -21.41
C GLU A 781 6.66 -37.53 -21.83
N GLU A 782 5.33 -37.68 -21.80
CA GLU A 782 4.40 -36.59 -22.08
C GLU A 782 4.45 -35.49 -21.01
N THR A 783 4.66 -35.86 -19.74
CA THR A 783 4.84 -34.91 -18.62
C THR A 783 6.30 -34.81 -18.24
N LEU A 784 6.86 -33.60 -18.28
CA LEU A 784 8.27 -33.37 -18.02
C LEU A 784 8.57 -33.31 -16.52
N LYS A 785 8.97 -34.45 -15.93
CA LYS A 785 9.21 -34.56 -14.48
C LYS A 785 10.36 -33.67 -13.96
N SER A 786 11.36 -33.36 -14.77
CA SER A 786 12.47 -32.48 -14.38
C SER A 786 12.01 -31.04 -14.14
N SER A 787 11.10 -30.53 -14.99
CA SER A 787 10.44 -29.24 -14.75
C SER A 787 9.55 -29.29 -13.51
N LEU A 788 8.89 -30.42 -13.23
CA LEU A 788 8.09 -30.57 -12.02
C LEU A 788 8.96 -30.47 -10.76
N LEU A 789 10.13 -31.13 -10.76
CA LEU A 789 11.07 -31.05 -9.63
C LEU A 789 11.52 -29.61 -9.36
N LEU A 790 11.89 -28.86 -10.41
CA LEU A 790 12.26 -27.45 -10.25
C LEU A 790 11.12 -26.66 -9.59
N HIS A 791 9.90 -26.80 -10.11
CA HIS A 791 8.70 -26.18 -9.55
C HIS A 791 8.47 -26.56 -8.08
N SER A 792 8.68 -27.83 -7.71
CA SER A 792 8.54 -28.29 -6.33
C SER A 792 9.53 -27.58 -5.38
N VAL A 793 10.77 -27.36 -5.81
CA VAL A 793 11.76 -26.63 -4.99
C VAL A 793 11.43 -25.13 -4.93
N GLU A 794 10.99 -24.52 -6.04
CA GLU A 794 10.49 -23.13 -6.03
C GLU A 794 9.35 -22.96 -5.03
N ASN A 795 8.34 -23.84 -5.09
CA ASN A 795 7.16 -23.79 -4.23
C ASN A 795 7.52 -24.03 -2.76
N PHE A 796 8.38 -25.01 -2.46
CA PHE A 796 8.86 -25.23 -1.09
C PHE A 796 9.57 -23.98 -0.55
N SER A 797 10.47 -23.37 -1.33
CA SER A 797 11.15 -22.14 -0.92
C SER A 797 10.18 -20.97 -0.66
N LEU A 798 9.15 -20.82 -1.50
CA LEU A 798 8.12 -19.79 -1.35
C LEU A 798 7.27 -19.98 -0.07
N ARG A 799 7.09 -21.23 0.36
CA ARG A 799 6.24 -21.62 1.50
C ARG A 799 6.99 -21.70 2.84
N LEU A 800 8.30 -21.42 2.85
CA LEU A 800 9.09 -21.36 4.08
C LEU A 800 8.72 -20.15 4.94
N GLN A 801 8.32 -20.41 6.18
CA GLN A 801 8.00 -19.40 7.19
C GLN A 801 9.20 -19.15 8.11
N PRO A 802 9.60 -17.89 8.34
CA PRO A 802 10.78 -17.59 9.14
C PRO A 802 10.59 -17.96 10.60
N VAL A 803 11.58 -18.62 11.19
CA VAL A 803 11.62 -18.91 12.63
C VAL A 803 12.51 -17.86 13.28
N ASN A 804 12.01 -17.20 14.33
CA ASN A 804 12.73 -16.11 15.03
C ASN A 804 13.25 -15.01 14.09
N ASN A 805 12.49 -14.66 13.03
CA ASN A 805 12.87 -13.69 12.00
C ASN A 805 14.18 -14.04 11.25
N THR A 806 14.48 -15.33 11.10
CA THR A 806 15.67 -15.81 10.38
C THR A 806 15.34 -16.94 9.40
N ILE A 807 16.16 -17.05 8.36
CA ILE A 807 16.21 -18.18 7.42
C ILE A 807 17.64 -18.76 7.51
N PRO A 808 17.84 -20.00 7.97
CA PRO A 808 19.17 -20.58 8.08
C PRO A 808 19.76 -20.85 6.69
N SER A 809 21.09 -20.72 6.58
CA SER A 809 21.83 -21.14 5.39
C SER A 809 22.08 -22.63 5.45
N VAL A 810 21.58 -23.39 4.48
CA VAL A 810 21.66 -24.86 4.45
C VAL A 810 22.29 -25.31 3.14
N SER A 811 23.23 -26.24 3.20
CA SER A 811 23.94 -26.75 2.02
C SER A 811 23.87 -28.28 1.98
N ALA A 812 23.49 -28.82 0.82
CA ALA A 812 23.64 -30.22 0.43
C ALA A 812 24.82 -30.33 -0.56
N ASN A 813 25.03 -31.49 -1.21
CA ASN A 813 26.16 -31.65 -2.14
C ASN A 813 25.96 -30.85 -3.43
N THR A 814 24.75 -30.91 -4.01
CA THR A 814 24.41 -30.27 -5.29
C THR A 814 23.49 -29.06 -5.15
N LEU A 815 23.00 -28.78 -3.93
CA LEU A 815 22.10 -27.66 -3.65
C LEU A 815 22.60 -26.78 -2.49
N GLN A 816 22.34 -25.48 -2.56
CA GLN A 816 22.58 -24.56 -1.46
C GLN A 816 21.44 -23.54 -1.35
N LEU A 817 20.88 -23.39 -0.16
CA LEU A 817 19.79 -22.46 0.14
C LEU A 817 20.29 -21.38 1.10
N GLN A 818 20.05 -20.12 0.74
CA GLN A 818 20.29 -18.97 1.62
C GLN A 818 19.12 -17.99 1.50
N GLY A 819 18.84 -17.25 2.57
CA GLY A 819 17.77 -16.26 2.55
C GLY A 819 17.88 -15.21 3.65
N ILE A 820 16.99 -14.22 3.63
CA ILE A 820 16.84 -13.20 4.66
C ILE A 820 15.36 -12.88 4.91
N VAL A 821 15.07 -12.22 6.02
CA VAL A 821 13.77 -11.64 6.34
C VAL A 821 13.86 -10.12 6.26
N VAL A 822 12.89 -9.49 5.61
CA VAL A 822 12.78 -8.03 5.48
C VAL A 822 12.24 -7.45 6.79
N THR A 823 13.08 -6.67 7.48
CA THR A 823 12.78 -6.01 8.77
C THR A 823 13.01 -4.50 8.66
N GLU A 824 12.24 -3.69 9.40
CA GLU A 824 12.27 -2.20 9.35
C GLU A 824 13.68 -1.58 9.46
N ASN A 825 14.62 -2.22 10.16
CA ASN A 825 15.94 -1.67 10.50
C ASN A 825 17.11 -2.23 9.67
N ARG A 826 16.88 -3.03 8.62
CA ARG A 826 17.96 -3.64 7.80
C ARG A 826 17.78 -3.35 6.30
N SER A 827 18.05 -2.11 5.92
CA SER A 827 18.07 -1.65 4.53
C SER A 827 19.40 -1.96 3.85
N THR A 828 19.77 -3.24 3.78
CA THR A 828 20.99 -3.66 3.06
C THR A 828 20.62 -4.45 1.82
N ASN A 829 21.37 -4.26 0.73
CA ASN A 829 21.25 -5.08 -0.47
C ASN A 829 21.28 -6.57 -0.12
N TYR A 830 20.44 -7.37 -0.77
CA TYR A 830 20.55 -8.82 -0.73
C TYR A 830 21.69 -9.22 -1.65
N ASN A 831 22.84 -9.56 -1.07
CA ASN A 831 24.03 -9.96 -1.80
C ASN A 831 24.49 -11.33 -1.27
N LYS A 832 24.21 -12.40 -2.02
CA LYS A 832 24.47 -13.79 -1.60
C LYS A 832 25.28 -14.51 -2.66
N ASN A 833 26.42 -15.05 -2.22
CA ASN A 833 27.31 -15.84 -3.06
C ASN A 833 27.11 -17.34 -2.78
N PHE A 834 27.02 -18.12 -3.84
CA PHE A 834 26.83 -19.56 -3.83
C PHE A 834 27.98 -20.23 -4.56
N HIS A 835 28.39 -21.40 -4.09
CA HIS A 835 29.50 -22.16 -4.66
C HIS A 835 29.12 -23.63 -4.80
N SER A 836 29.49 -24.24 -5.92
CA SER A 836 29.38 -25.69 -6.10
C SER A 836 30.59 -26.42 -5.54
N THR A 837 30.48 -27.75 -5.40
CA THR A 837 31.60 -28.65 -5.07
C THR A 837 32.74 -28.63 -6.09
N GLU A 838 32.46 -28.15 -7.31
CA GLU A 838 33.42 -28.02 -8.42
C GLU A 838 34.00 -26.59 -8.55
N ASN A 839 33.84 -25.76 -7.51
CA ASN A 839 34.27 -24.36 -7.45
C ASN A 839 33.61 -23.41 -8.47
N LEU A 840 32.48 -23.77 -9.09
CA LEU A 840 31.67 -22.82 -9.85
C LEU A 840 30.92 -21.90 -8.88
N THR A 841 30.83 -20.61 -9.21
CA THR A 841 30.19 -19.62 -8.35
C THR A 841 29.04 -18.91 -9.04
N VAL A 842 28.00 -18.58 -8.28
CA VAL A 842 26.94 -17.65 -8.69
C VAL A 842 26.66 -16.66 -7.58
N ASN A 843 26.70 -15.37 -7.89
CA ASN A 843 26.33 -14.31 -6.96
C ASN A 843 24.98 -13.70 -7.32
N VAL A 844 24.08 -13.57 -6.34
CA VAL A 844 22.76 -12.94 -6.49
C VAL A 844 22.74 -11.59 -5.78
N LEU A 845 22.39 -10.54 -6.53
CA LEU A 845 22.29 -9.18 -6.04
C LEU A 845 20.90 -8.60 -6.30
N ILE A 846 20.20 -8.22 -5.23
CA ILE A 846 18.97 -7.41 -5.28
C ILE A 846 19.24 -6.11 -4.54
N GLY A 847 18.96 -4.99 -5.20
CA GLY A 847 19.20 -3.64 -4.67
C GLY A 847 18.25 -3.26 -3.54
N GLU A 848 18.69 -2.36 -2.68
CA GLU A 848 17.92 -1.84 -1.54
C GLU A 848 16.57 -1.26 -1.96
N THR A 849 16.49 -0.59 -3.11
CA THR A 849 15.25 0.01 -3.64
C THR A 849 14.15 -1.03 -3.86
N GLU A 850 14.51 -2.23 -4.33
CA GLU A 850 13.57 -3.33 -4.52
C GLU A 850 13.12 -3.91 -3.17
N ILE A 851 14.05 -4.04 -2.21
CA ILE A 851 13.78 -4.55 -0.85
C ILE A 851 12.87 -3.60 -0.06
N GLN A 852 13.11 -2.29 -0.13
CA GLN A 852 12.27 -1.28 0.51
C GLN A 852 10.83 -1.30 -0.01
N SER A 853 10.61 -1.82 -1.21
CA SER A 853 9.27 -1.97 -1.78
C SER A 853 8.50 -3.16 -1.19
N LEU A 854 9.16 -4.10 -0.51
CA LEU A 854 8.54 -5.29 0.07
C LEU A 854 7.82 -4.98 1.38
N THR A 855 6.80 -5.78 1.68
CA THR A 855 6.09 -5.71 2.97
C THR A 855 6.98 -6.20 4.11
N GLN A 856 6.73 -5.71 5.32
CA GLN A 856 7.41 -6.21 6.51
C GLN A 856 7.19 -7.71 6.69
N ASN A 857 8.21 -8.41 7.18
CA ASN A 857 8.24 -9.87 7.35
C ASN A 857 8.21 -10.68 6.04
N SER A 858 8.36 -10.04 4.88
CA SER A 858 8.62 -10.76 3.64
C SER A 858 9.97 -11.48 3.69
N THR A 859 10.07 -12.63 3.03
CA THR A 859 11.28 -13.43 2.94
C THR A 859 11.82 -13.37 1.52
N ILE A 860 13.15 -13.33 1.37
CA ILE A 860 13.86 -13.48 0.10
C ILE A 860 14.72 -14.73 0.25
N ILE A 861 14.49 -15.74 -0.60
CA ILE A 861 15.18 -17.03 -0.52
C ILE A 861 15.72 -17.37 -1.90
N SER A 862 17.00 -17.73 -1.97
CA SER A 862 17.62 -18.23 -3.20
C SER A 862 18.14 -19.64 -3.00
N VAL A 863 17.93 -20.49 -4.00
CA VAL A 863 18.36 -21.89 -4.04
C VAL A 863 19.21 -22.11 -5.28
N MET A 864 20.47 -22.49 -5.07
CA MET A 864 21.43 -22.84 -6.13
C MET A 864 21.39 -24.34 -6.39
N TYR A 865 21.54 -24.73 -7.65
CA TYR A 865 21.67 -26.12 -8.10
C TYR A 865 22.91 -26.24 -9.00
N SER A 866 23.73 -27.27 -8.77
CA SER A 866 24.86 -27.58 -9.63
C SER A 866 24.48 -28.50 -10.80
N THR A 867 23.68 -29.54 -10.57
CA THR A 867 23.41 -30.58 -11.59
C THR A 867 22.07 -30.44 -12.31
N LEU A 868 21.06 -29.84 -11.66
CA LEU A 868 19.68 -29.80 -12.18
C LEU A 868 19.58 -29.09 -13.56
N GLY A 869 20.45 -28.12 -13.84
CA GLY A 869 20.52 -27.45 -15.14
C GLY A 869 20.78 -28.40 -16.31
N HIS A 870 21.59 -29.45 -16.11
CA HIS A 870 21.90 -30.47 -17.14
C HIS A 870 20.78 -31.52 -17.27
N ILE A 871 19.97 -31.72 -16.23
CA ILE A 871 18.82 -32.64 -16.24
C ILE A 871 17.63 -32.02 -16.99
N LEU A 872 17.52 -30.69 -17.02
CA LEU A 872 16.48 -30.00 -17.76
C LEU A 872 16.71 -30.14 -19.29
N PRO A 873 15.65 -30.38 -20.10
CA PRO A 873 15.78 -30.50 -21.54
C PRO A 873 16.38 -29.27 -22.21
N GLN A 874 17.30 -29.49 -23.14
CA GLN A 874 17.98 -28.45 -23.91
C GLN A 874 17.70 -28.60 -25.41
N ASN A 875 17.70 -27.49 -26.14
CA ASN A 875 17.59 -27.48 -27.59
C ASN A 875 19.00 -27.39 -28.19
N GLU A 876 19.48 -28.48 -28.81
CA GLU A 876 20.75 -28.48 -29.56
C GLU A 876 20.75 -27.36 -30.62
N PRO A 877 21.72 -26.43 -30.59
CA PRO A 877 23.11 -26.57 -30.12
C PRO A 877 23.49 -25.81 -28.82
N GLU A 878 22.54 -25.30 -28.06
CA GLU A 878 22.81 -24.44 -26.89
C GLU A 878 22.92 -25.30 -25.62
N TYR A 879 24.01 -25.12 -24.86
CA TYR A 879 24.28 -25.87 -23.63
C TYR A 879 24.23 -24.98 -22.40
N VAL A 880 23.70 -25.50 -21.29
CA VAL A 880 23.84 -24.85 -19.96
C VAL A 880 25.31 -24.85 -19.59
N ASN A 881 25.85 -23.66 -19.29
CA ASN A 881 27.29 -23.44 -19.05
C ASN A 881 27.56 -22.69 -17.73
N GLY A 882 26.70 -22.91 -16.74
CA GLY A 882 26.78 -22.28 -15.42
C GLY A 882 25.71 -22.83 -14.49
N LEU A 883 25.76 -22.43 -13.22
CA LEU A 883 24.82 -22.90 -12.21
C LEU A 883 23.38 -22.48 -12.51
N LEU A 884 22.42 -23.21 -11.95
CA LEU A 884 21.00 -22.81 -11.92
C LEU A 884 20.72 -22.14 -10.57
N ILE A 885 20.00 -21.02 -10.58
CA ILE A 885 19.62 -20.30 -9.35
C ILE A 885 18.14 -19.93 -9.39
N THR A 886 17.38 -20.38 -8.39
CA THR A 886 16.01 -19.92 -8.13
C THR A 886 16.05 -18.80 -7.10
N THR A 887 15.27 -17.74 -7.28
CA THR A 887 15.00 -16.78 -6.20
C THR A 887 13.51 -16.52 -6.05
N THR A 888 12.99 -16.66 -4.82
CA THR A 888 11.58 -16.48 -4.49
C THR A 888 11.39 -15.40 -3.41
N VAL A 889 10.23 -14.75 -3.45
CA VAL A 889 9.83 -13.74 -2.46
C VAL A 889 8.40 -14.00 -2.01
N SER A 890 8.15 -14.00 -0.70
CA SER A 890 6.83 -14.38 -0.15
C SER A 890 5.72 -13.32 -0.31
N SER A 891 6.03 -12.13 -0.82
CA SER A 891 5.04 -11.07 -1.08
C SER A 891 4.29 -11.30 -2.39
N ASN A 892 2.96 -11.20 -2.38
CA ASN A 892 2.13 -11.29 -3.59
C ASN A 892 2.21 -9.98 -4.39
N ARG A 893 3.07 -9.92 -5.41
CA ARG A 893 3.18 -8.78 -6.33
C ARG A 893 3.08 -9.20 -7.79
N SER A 894 2.54 -8.27 -8.58
CA SER A 894 2.37 -8.39 -10.04
C SER A 894 3.32 -7.48 -10.83
N GLN A 895 4.28 -6.84 -10.15
CA GLN A 895 5.18 -5.84 -10.73
C GLN A 895 6.53 -6.45 -11.14
N LYS A 896 7.22 -5.76 -12.06
CA LYS A 896 8.60 -6.05 -12.45
C LYS A 896 9.51 -5.92 -11.23
N PHE A 897 10.47 -6.84 -11.09
CA PHE A 897 11.38 -6.92 -9.95
C PHE A 897 12.80 -7.14 -10.47
N ASP A 898 13.67 -6.15 -10.28
CA ASP A 898 15.01 -6.19 -10.87
C ASP A 898 15.98 -7.02 -10.02
N ILE A 899 16.67 -7.96 -10.66
CA ILE A 899 17.63 -8.87 -10.05
C ILE A 899 18.86 -9.03 -10.97
N ASN A 900 20.04 -8.96 -10.36
CA ASN A 900 21.30 -9.15 -11.05
C ASN A 900 21.99 -10.42 -10.54
N MET A 901 22.45 -11.26 -11.45
CA MET A 901 23.17 -12.49 -11.13
C MET A 901 24.49 -12.52 -11.87
N THR A 902 25.56 -12.93 -11.20
CA THR A 902 26.88 -13.09 -11.81
C THR A 902 27.24 -14.57 -11.80
N PHE A 903 27.23 -15.21 -12.97
CA PHE A 903 27.56 -16.63 -13.15
C PHE A 903 29.01 -16.78 -13.58
N ALA A 904 29.75 -17.71 -12.96
CA ALA A 904 31.00 -18.22 -13.50
C ALA A 904 30.71 -19.17 -14.67
N LYS A 905 31.53 -19.11 -15.72
CA LYS A 905 31.45 -20.03 -16.87
C LYS A 905 32.05 -21.37 -16.49
N GLU A 906 31.32 -22.45 -16.76
CA GLU A 906 31.84 -23.81 -16.62
C GLU A 906 32.90 -24.10 -17.71
N ASN A 907 32.58 -23.74 -18.95
CA ASN A 907 33.47 -23.85 -20.09
C ASN A 907 33.68 -22.48 -20.76
N SER A 908 34.82 -21.84 -20.50
CA SER A 908 35.20 -20.54 -21.10
C SER A 908 35.42 -20.59 -22.63
N SER A 909 35.44 -21.79 -23.23
CA SER A 909 35.57 -21.97 -24.69
C SER A 909 34.27 -21.68 -25.45
N LEU A 910 33.11 -21.79 -24.79
CA LEU A 910 31.82 -21.46 -25.41
C LEU A 910 31.68 -19.94 -25.54
N LYS A 911 30.93 -19.48 -26.55
CA LYS A 911 30.71 -18.05 -26.86
C LYS A 911 29.21 -17.74 -26.94
N MET A 912 28.87 -16.47 -27.07
CA MET A 912 27.50 -15.95 -27.18
C MET A 912 26.63 -16.30 -25.95
N PRO A 913 26.93 -15.71 -24.77
CA PRO A 913 26.15 -15.98 -23.57
C PRO A 913 24.73 -15.44 -23.67
N GLN A 914 23.77 -16.31 -23.36
CA GLN A 914 22.37 -15.95 -23.18
C GLN A 914 22.00 -16.12 -21.71
N CYS A 915 21.42 -15.08 -21.11
CA CYS A 915 20.78 -15.18 -19.81
C CYS A 915 19.37 -15.71 -20.01
N VAL A 916 19.10 -16.89 -19.45
CA VAL A 916 17.83 -17.58 -19.61
C VAL A 916 17.17 -17.82 -18.27
N PHE A 917 15.85 -18.00 -18.31
CA PHE A 917 15.08 -18.54 -17.21
C PHE A 917 14.22 -19.71 -17.67
N TRP A 918 13.84 -20.58 -16.74
CA TRP A 918 12.94 -21.67 -17.01
C TRP A 918 11.49 -21.19 -17.03
N ASN A 919 10.86 -21.16 -18.20
CA ASN A 919 9.48 -20.74 -18.39
C ASN A 919 8.54 -21.97 -18.43
N PHE A 920 7.83 -22.22 -17.34
CA PHE A 920 6.89 -23.34 -17.19
C PHE A 920 5.74 -23.36 -18.22
N THR A 921 5.41 -22.24 -18.86
CA THR A 921 4.28 -22.15 -19.81
C THR A 921 4.60 -22.61 -21.24
N LEU A 922 5.88 -22.66 -21.61
CA LEU A 922 6.30 -23.06 -22.94
C LEU A 922 6.03 -24.56 -23.22
N ASN A 923 6.02 -24.93 -24.50
CA ASN A 923 5.89 -26.32 -24.96
C ASN A 923 4.65 -27.06 -24.45
N GLN A 924 3.47 -26.40 -24.48
CA GLN A 924 2.21 -26.95 -23.92
C GLN A 924 2.28 -27.18 -22.40
N HIS A 925 2.82 -26.22 -21.64
CA HIS A 925 3.04 -26.32 -20.18
C HIS A 925 4.06 -27.38 -19.76
N ARG A 926 5.01 -27.74 -20.64
CA ARG A 926 6.10 -28.67 -20.32
C ARG A 926 7.37 -27.97 -19.83
N GLY A 927 7.42 -26.64 -19.93
CA GLY A 927 8.61 -25.86 -19.60
C GLY A 927 9.58 -25.71 -20.77
N GLY A 928 10.45 -24.70 -20.67
CA GLY A 928 11.56 -24.48 -21.60
C GLY A 928 12.36 -23.23 -21.24
N TRP A 929 13.60 -23.18 -21.70
CA TRP A 929 14.46 -22.00 -21.53
C TRP A 929 13.96 -20.81 -22.36
N ASP A 930 13.91 -19.64 -21.72
CA ASP A 930 13.41 -18.40 -22.29
C ASP A 930 14.33 -17.22 -21.91
N THR A 931 14.51 -16.25 -22.80
CA THR A 931 15.37 -15.06 -22.62
C THR A 931 14.57 -13.79 -22.30
N HIS A 932 13.23 -13.82 -22.35
CA HIS A 932 12.41 -12.62 -22.16
C HIS A 932 12.66 -11.92 -20.81
N GLY A 933 12.91 -10.62 -20.86
CA GLY A 933 13.13 -9.82 -19.65
C GLY A 933 14.54 -9.89 -19.06
N CYS A 934 15.46 -10.66 -19.67
CA CYS A 934 16.84 -10.80 -19.23
C CYS A 934 17.84 -10.24 -20.26
N ARG A 935 18.96 -9.69 -19.78
CA ARG A 935 20.05 -9.16 -20.61
C ARG A 935 21.42 -9.67 -20.14
N PRO A 936 22.21 -10.30 -21.03
CA PRO A 936 23.56 -10.76 -20.71
C PRO A 936 24.60 -9.64 -20.86
N THR A 937 25.59 -9.63 -19.98
CA THR A 937 26.83 -8.86 -20.09
C THR A 937 28.00 -9.78 -19.80
N GLU A 938 28.85 -10.03 -20.79
CA GLU A 938 30.01 -10.92 -20.65
C GLU A 938 31.22 -10.13 -20.12
N VAL A 939 31.84 -10.63 -19.05
CA VAL A 939 33.03 -10.04 -18.42
C VAL A 939 34.04 -11.15 -18.15
N GLU A 940 35.07 -11.29 -19.01
CA GLU A 940 36.12 -12.32 -18.89
C GLU A 940 35.58 -13.75 -18.71
N ASP A 941 35.70 -14.34 -17.52
CA ASP A 941 35.21 -15.68 -17.15
C ASP A 941 33.81 -15.67 -16.50
N HIS A 942 33.17 -14.51 -16.44
CA HIS A 942 31.85 -14.33 -15.84
C HIS A 942 30.81 -13.81 -16.84
N VAL A 943 29.54 -14.10 -16.56
CA VAL A 943 28.38 -13.53 -17.25
C VAL A 943 27.48 -12.88 -16.21
N ILE A 944 27.25 -11.58 -16.36
CA ILE A 944 26.30 -10.83 -15.55
C ILE A 944 24.96 -10.82 -16.27
N CYS A 945 23.95 -11.41 -15.63
CA CYS A 945 22.57 -11.43 -16.07
C CYS A 945 21.77 -10.38 -15.31
N SER A 946 21.16 -9.43 -16.03
CA SER A 946 20.22 -8.47 -15.46
C SER A 946 18.81 -8.81 -15.93
N CYS A 947 17.93 -9.18 -15.01
CA CYS A 947 16.56 -9.63 -15.28
C CYS A 947 15.55 -8.82 -14.47
N ASN A 948 14.31 -8.71 -14.96
CA ASN A 948 13.25 -7.88 -14.37
C ASN A 948 12.08 -8.70 -13.77
N HIS A 949 12.34 -9.95 -13.41
CA HIS A 949 11.40 -10.86 -12.76
C HIS A 949 12.14 -11.84 -11.85
N LEU A 950 11.38 -12.62 -11.07
CA LEU A 950 11.90 -13.66 -10.17
C LEU A 950 11.44 -15.02 -10.67
N THR A 951 12.39 -15.85 -11.10
CA THR A 951 12.19 -17.21 -11.62
C THR A 951 13.45 -18.05 -11.33
N SER A 952 13.64 -19.16 -12.07
CA SER A 952 14.86 -19.96 -12.06
C SER A 952 15.75 -19.65 -13.25
N PHE A 953 16.96 -19.15 -13.00
CA PHE A 953 17.87 -18.57 -13.99
C PHE A 953 19.13 -19.38 -14.19
N SER A 954 19.65 -19.38 -15.43
CA SER A 954 20.95 -19.92 -15.78
C SER A 954 21.52 -19.23 -17.02
N ILE A 955 22.66 -19.71 -17.52
CA ILE A 955 23.29 -19.23 -18.75
C ILE A 955 23.38 -20.34 -19.79
N LEU A 956 22.90 -20.06 -21.00
CA LEU A 956 23.13 -20.91 -22.18
C LEU A 956 24.25 -20.31 -23.03
N MET A 957 25.15 -21.17 -23.53
CA MET A 957 26.22 -20.78 -24.44
C MET A 957 26.31 -21.77 -25.60
N SER A 958 26.82 -21.32 -26.74
CA SER A 958 26.99 -22.15 -27.94
C SER A 958 28.48 -22.29 -28.29
N PRO A 959 28.89 -23.42 -28.88
CA PRO A 959 30.17 -23.48 -29.60
C PRO A 959 30.18 -22.43 -30.71
N ASP A 960 31.34 -21.81 -30.93
CA ASP A 960 31.52 -20.76 -31.94
C ASP A 960 31.20 -21.29 -33.35
N ARG A 961 30.06 -20.85 -33.91
CA ARG A 961 29.63 -21.16 -35.28
C ARG A 961 30.20 -20.20 -36.33
N SER A 962 31.00 -19.21 -35.94
CA SER A 962 31.45 -18.14 -36.84
C SER A 962 32.46 -18.59 -37.92
N SER A 963 33.07 -19.78 -37.80
CA SER A 963 34.07 -20.24 -38.78
C SER A 963 33.54 -21.10 -39.94
N GLN A 964 32.28 -21.59 -39.89
CA GLN A 964 31.76 -22.51 -40.92
C GLN A 964 30.79 -21.89 -41.94
N VAL A 965 30.29 -20.68 -41.71
CA VAL A 965 29.28 -19.99 -42.55
C VAL A 965 29.91 -19.10 -43.64
N ILE A 966 31.18 -18.68 -43.48
CA ILE A 966 31.82 -17.67 -44.34
C ILE A 966 32.01 -18.11 -45.80
N PHE A 967 32.18 -19.41 -46.08
CA PHE A 967 32.51 -19.87 -47.45
C PHE A 967 31.30 -19.93 -48.38
N GLU A 968 30.07 -20.13 -47.87
CA GLU A 968 28.86 -20.32 -48.67
C GLU A 968 28.21 -18.98 -49.06
N ASP A 969 28.26 -17.99 -48.18
CA ASP A 969 27.78 -16.63 -48.47
C ASP A 969 28.70 -15.92 -49.47
N TYR A 970 30.01 -16.12 -49.40
CA TYR A 970 30.96 -15.51 -50.33
C TYR A 970 30.75 -15.94 -51.79
N ILE A 971 30.52 -17.24 -52.04
CA ILE A 971 30.20 -17.77 -53.37
C ILE A 971 28.90 -17.13 -53.91
N THR A 972 27.91 -16.96 -53.03
CA THR A 972 26.60 -16.41 -53.37
C THR A 972 26.68 -14.91 -53.70
N TYR A 973 27.42 -14.11 -52.92
CA TYR A 973 27.58 -12.66 -53.18
C TYR A 973 28.37 -12.34 -54.45
N VAL A 974 29.54 -12.98 -54.64
CA VAL A 974 30.39 -12.78 -55.83
C VAL A 974 29.63 -13.26 -57.08
N GLY A 975 28.97 -14.41 -56.98
CA GLY A 975 28.19 -14.99 -58.04
C GLY A 975 26.98 -14.14 -58.49
N LEU A 976 26.17 -13.67 -57.54
CA LEU A 976 25.02 -12.79 -57.83
C LEU A 976 25.45 -11.45 -58.45
N THR A 977 26.58 -10.89 -58.01
CA THR A 977 27.13 -9.66 -58.58
C THR A 977 27.49 -9.84 -60.06
N ILE A 978 28.12 -10.97 -60.42
CA ILE A 978 28.43 -11.32 -61.82
C ILE A 978 27.14 -11.53 -62.63
N SER A 979 26.13 -12.20 -62.05
CA SER A 979 24.82 -12.40 -62.69
C SER A 979 24.15 -11.06 -63.04
N ILE A 980 24.04 -10.15 -62.07
CA ILE A 980 23.41 -8.84 -62.24
C ILE A 980 24.11 -8.02 -63.33
N LEU A 981 25.44 -7.92 -63.29
CA LEU A 981 26.21 -7.18 -64.29
C LEU A 981 26.02 -7.76 -65.70
N SER A 982 25.95 -9.09 -65.80
CA SER A 982 25.69 -9.79 -67.07
C SER A 982 24.28 -9.52 -67.60
N LEU A 983 23.27 -9.50 -66.72
CA LEU A 983 21.87 -9.21 -67.08
C LEU A 983 21.67 -7.76 -67.52
N VAL A 984 22.28 -6.80 -66.82
CA VAL A 984 22.26 -5.39 -67.22
C VAL A 984 22.90 -5.23 -68.60
N THR A 985 24.05 -5.87 -68.83
CA THR A 985 24.71 -5.86 -70.15
C THR A 985 23.83 -6.50 -71.23
N CYS A 986 23.13 -7.60 -70.91
CA CYS A 986 22.21 -8.29 -71.82
C CYS A 986 21.04 -7.38 -72.23
N ILE A 987 20.42 -6.68 -71.29
CA ILE A 987 19.32 -5.74 -71.54
C ILE A 987 19.78 -4.57 -72.40
N ILE A 988 20.98 -4.04 -72.14
CA ILE A 988 21.59 -2.96 -72.93
C ILE A 988 21.81 -3.42 -74.37
N ILE A 989 22.44 -4.59 -74.57
CA ILE A 989 22.69 -5.14 -75.91
C ILE A 989 21.38 -5.34 -76.67
N GLU A 990 20.40 -6.03 -76.07
CA GLU A 990 19.09 -6.28 -76.71
C GLU A 990 18.38 -4.97 -77.08
N SER A 991 18.46 -3.95 -76.23
CA SER A 991 17.91 -2.62 -76.51
C SER A 991 18.62 -1.94 -77.68
N LEU A 992 19.95 -2.08 -77.79
CA LEU A 992 20.75 -1.48 -78.86
C LEU A 992 20.53 -2.11 -80.23
N VAL A 993 20.34 -3.43 -80.31
CA VAL A 993 20.13 -4.16 -81.58
C VAL A 993 18.65 -4.38 -81.92
N TRP A 994 17.72 -3.93 -81.07
CA TRP A 994 16.28 -4.12 -81.20
C TRP A 994 15.76 -3.84 -82.62
N LYS A 995 15.98 -2.63 -83.14
CA LYS A 995 15.48 -2.20 -84.46
C LYS A 995 16.01 -3.05 -85.62
N TYR A 996 17.19 -3.64 -85.48
CA TYR A 996 17.83 -4.43 -86.53
C TYR A 996 17.41 -5.91 -86.51
N VAL A 997 17.22 -6.48 -85.31
CA VAL A 997 17.03 -7.93 -85.14
C VAL A 997 15.55 -8.33 -85.08
N THR A 998 14.64 -7.38 -84.82
CA THR A 998 13.20 -7.65 -84.67
C THR A 998 12.35 -7.48 -85.94
N ASN A 999 12.95 -7.54 -87.14
CA ASN A 999 12.23 -7.33 -88.40
C ASN A 999 11.16 -8.42 -88.68
N ASN A 1000 11.44 -9.67 -88.29
CA ASN A 1000 10.52 -10.81 -88.44
C ASN A 1000 9.68 -11.01 -87.18
N THR A 1001 8.40 -11.38 -87.32
CA THR A 1001 7.45 -11.65 -86.21
C THR A 1001 8.00 -12.63 -85.16
N THR A 1002 8.53 -13.77 -85.61
CA THR A 1002 9.13 -14.78 -84.72
C THR A 1002 10.41 -14.29 -84.04
N SER A 1003 11.19 -13.45 -84.72
CA SER A 1003 12.39 -12.85 -84.15
C SER A 1003 12.00 -11.83 -83.08
N TYR A 1004 11.05 -10.94 -83.40
CA TYR A 1004 10.48 -9.96 -82.48
C TYR A 1004 9.99 -10.61 -81.18
N MET A 1005 9.17 -11.66 -81.26
CA MET A 1005 8.66 -12.33 -80.05
C MET A 1005 9.74 -13.04 -79.23
N ARG A 1006 10.75 -13.63 -79.89
CA ARG A 1006 11.89 -14.26 -79.22
C ARG A 1006 12.68 -13.25 -78.39
N HIS A 1007 13.00 -12.08 -78.96
CA HIS A 1007 13.74 -11.02 -78.25
C HIS A 1007 12.89 -10.36 -77.15
N VAL A 1008 11.56 -10.24 -77.34
CA VAL A 1008 10.64 -9.83 -76.26
C VAL A 1008 10.69 -10.80 -75.08
N CYS A 1009 10.69 -12.11 -75.32
CA CYS A 1009 10.78 -13.09 -74.23
C CYS A 1009 12.15 -13.04 -73.54
N ILE A 1010 13.26 -12.96 -74.28
CA ILE A 1010 14.61 -12.85 -73.71
C ILE A 1010 14.74 -11.59 -72.85
N LEU A 1011 14.24 -10.45 -73.31
CA LEU A 1011 14.25 -9.19 -72.55
C LEU A 1011 13.45 -9.31 -71.24
N ASN A 1012 12.25 -9.92 -71.28
CA ASN A 1012 11.42 -10.08 -70.09
C ASN A 1012 11.94 -11.14 -69.11
N ILE A 1013 12.61 -12.19 -69.61
CA ILE A 1013 13.35 -13.16 -68.78
C ILE A 1013 14.49 -12.44 -68.05
N ALA A 1014 15.29 -11.66 -68.77
CA ALA A 1014 16.41 -10.92 -68.19
C ALA A 1014 15.94 -9.86 -67.18
N MET A 1015 14.87 -9.13 -67.50
CA MET A 1015 14.29 -8.10 -66.61
C MET A 1015 13.70 -8.72 -65.34
N SER A 1016 12.92 -9.81 -65.46
CA SER A 1016 12.31 -10.48 -64.29
C SER A 1016 13.38 -11.04 -63.35
N LEU A 1017 14.42 -11.66 -63.92
CA LEU A 1017 15.52 -12.21 -63.14
C LEU A 1017 16.35 -11.12 -62.45
N LEU A 1018 16.61 -10.00 -63.12
CA LEU A 1018 17.31 -8.86 -62.55
C LEU A 1018 16.58 -8.31 -61.31
N ILE A 1019 15.25 -8.17 -61.39
CA ILE A 1019 14.45 -7.69 -60.25
C ILE A 1019 14.51 -8.69 -59.08
N ALA A 1020 14.44 -10.00 -59.37
CA ALA A 1020 14.54 -11.03 -58.33
C ALA A 1020 15.92 -11.03 -57.64
N ASP A 1021 17.01 -10.94 -58.40
CA ASP A 1021 18.38 -10.93 -57.87
C ASP A 1021 18.67 -9.67 -57.02
N VAL A 1022 18.14 -8.50 -57.40
CA VAL A 1022 18.25 -7.27 -56.60
C VAL A 1022 17.54 -7.41 -55.25
N TRP A 1023 16.30 -7.92 -55.22
CA TRP A 1023 15.57 -8.15 -53.96
C TRP A 1023 16.20 -9.24 -53.09
N PHE A 1024 16.86 -10.23 -53.71
CA PHE A 1024 17.63 -11.25 -53.00
C PHE A 1024 18.85 -10.63 -52.28
N ILE A 1025 19.61 -9.74 -52.94
CA ILE A 1025 20.73 -9.01 -52.33
C ILE A 1025 20.23 -8.05 -51.23
N VAL A 1026 19.11 -7.36 -51.43
CA VAL A 1026 18.49 -6.50 -50.40
C VAL A 1026 18.15 -7.32 -49.15
N THR A 1027 17.60 -8.53 -49.34
CA THR A 1027 17.32 -9.46 -48.23
C THR A 1027 18.59 -9.89 -47.50
N ALA A 1028 19.64 -10.25 -48.25
CA ALA A 1028 20.89 -10.75 -47.68
C ALA A 1028 21.68 -9.64 -46.94
N SER A 1029 21.72 -8.42 -47.48
CA SER A 1029 22.45 -7.27 -46.90
C SER A 1029 21.79 -6.67 -45.66
N ILE A 1030 20.46 -6.76 -45.55
CA ILE A 1030 19.72 -6.27 -44.37
C ILE A 1030 19.84 -7.25 -43.20
N ASN A 1031 20.04 -8.54 -43.47
CA ASN A 1031 20.20 -9.58 -42.45
C ASN A 1031 21.52 -9.46 -41.65
N ASP A 1032 22.53 -8.78 -42.20
CA ASP A 1032 23.90 -8.68 -41.66
C ASP A 1032 24.11 -7.46 -40.73
N ARG A 1033 23.20 -6.47 -40.77
CA ARG A 1033 23.16 -5.38 -39.80
C ARG A 1033 22.20 -5.78 -38.70
N ASN A 1034 22.71 -6.13 -37.50
CA ASN A 1034 21.98 -6.49 -36.27
C ASN A 1034 20.91 -5.45 -35.82
N GLN A 1035 19.92 -5.20 -36.65
CA GLN A 1035 18.82 -4.28 -36.46
C GLN A 1035 17.55 -5.10 -36.68
N GLN A 1036 16.77 -5.25 -35.60
CA GLN A 1036 15.52 -6.02 -35.59
C GLN A 1036 14.65 -5.67 -36.80
N MET A 1037 14.48 -6.63 -37.70
CA MET A 1037 13.85 -6.42 -38.99
C MET A 1037 12.40 -5.94 -38.85
N SER A 1038 11.99 -4.92 -39.60
CA SER A 1038 10.56 -4.62 -39.73
C SER A 1038 9.90 -5.74 -40.52
N ARG A 1039 8.92 -6.41 -39.90
CA ARG A 1039 8.21 -7.55 -40.50
C ARG A 1039 7.60 -7.24 -41.88
N SER A 1040 7.29 -5.96 -42.12
CA SER A 1040 6.78 -5.44 -43.39
C SER A 1040 7.80 -5.51 -44.54
N ILE A 1041 9.07 -5.17 -44.31
CA ILE A 1041 10.09 -5.22 -45.38
C ILE A 1041 10.36 -6.66 -45.81
N CYS A 1042 10.41 -7.58 -44.84
CA CYS A 1042 10.62 -9.01 -45.10
C CYS A 1042 9.49 -9.61 -45.94
N PHE A 1043 8.25 -9.23 -45.61
CA PHE A 1043 7.06 -9.64 -46.34
C PHE A 1043 7.08 -9.15 -47.78
N VAL A 1044 7.41 -7.87 -47.99
CA VAL A 1044 7.49 -7.25 -49.33
C VAL A 1044 8.60 -7.87 -50.17
N ALA A 1045 9.79 -8.07 -49.59
CA ALA A 1045 10.91 -8.72 -50.27
C ALA A 1045 10.54 -10.15 -50.69
N THR A 1046 9.97 -10.95 -49.78
CA THR A 1046 9.55 -12.32 -50.08
C THR A 1046 8.49 -12.38 -51.19
N PHE A 1047 7.56 -11.42 -51.23
CA PHE A 1047 6.56 -11.33 -52.29
C PHE A 1047 7.19 -11.08 -53.67
N PHE A 1048 8.08 -10.09 -53.78
CA PHE A 1048 8.71 -9.77 -55.06
C PHE A 1048 9.61 -10.89 -55.57
N ILE A 1049 10.38 -11.53 -54.68
CA ILE A 1049 11.26 -12.63 -55.11
C ILE A 1049 10.41 -13.85 -55.56
N HIS A 1050 9.33 -14.18 -54.84
CA HIS A 1050 8.40 -15.24 -55.24
C HIS A 1050 7.76 -14.98 -56.61
N LEU A 1051 7.24 -13.76 -56.83
CA LEU A 1051 6.57 -13.39 -58.09
C LEU A 1051 7.53 -13.43 -59.28
N PHE A 1052 8.67 -12.74 -59.19
CA PHE A 1052 9.55 -12.55 -60.34
C PHE A 1052 10.32 -13.82 -60.73
N TYR A 1053 10.68 -14.70 -59.80
CA TYR A 1053 11.22 -16.01 -60.17
C TYR A 1053 10.17 -16.89 -60.89
N LEU A 1054 8.89 -16.84 -60.50
CA LEU A 1054 7.83 -17.51 -61.28
C LEU A 1054 7.71 -16.91 -62.68
N CYS A 1055 7.73 -15.58 -62.81
CA CYS A 1055 7.69 -14.91 -64.11
C CYS A 1055 8.82 -15.40 -65.04
N VAL A 1056 10.04 -15.61 -64.52
CA VAL A 1056 11.17 -16.18 -65.30
C VAL A 1056 10.78 -17.54 -65.90
N PHE A 1057 10.21 -18.46 -65.12
CA PHE A 1057 9.77 -19.77 -65.62
C PHE A 1057 8.67 -19.67 -66.67
N PHE A 1058 7.65 -18.84 -66.44
CA PHE A 1058 6.55 -18.69 -67.39
C PHE A 1058 6.95 -17.99 -68.70
N TRP A 1059 7.87 -17.03 -68.66
CA TRP A 1059 8.45 -16.44 -69.87
C TRP A 1059 9.37 -17.42 -70.62
N MET A 1060 10.09 -18.29 -69.90
CA MET A 1060 10.82 -19.40 -70.52
C MET A 1060 9.88 -20.39 -71.21
N LEU A 1061 8.74 -20.74 -70.58
CA LEU A 1061 7.70 -21.56 -71.21
C LEU A 1061 7.12 -20.88 -72.46
N SER A 1062 6.83 -19.59 -72.39
CA SER A 1062 6.37 -18.80 -73.55
C SER A 1062 7.37 -18.87 -74.71
N LEU A 1063 8.65 -18.68 -74.43
CA LEU A 1063 9.73 -18.82 -75.41
C LEU A 1063 9.78 -20.24 -76.01
N GLY A 1064 9.64 -21.27 -75.17
CA GLY A 1064 9.51 -22.68 -75.58
C GLY A 1064 8.36 -22.95 -76.54
N LEU A 1065 7.15 -22.53 -76.15
CA LEU A 1065 5.92 -22.72 -76.91
C LEU A 1065 5.95 -21.96 -78.25
N ILE A 1066 6.51 -20.75 -78.28
CA ILE A 1066 6.65 -19.97 -79.53
C ILE A 1066 7.57 -20.70 -80.53
N LEU A 1067 8.68 -21.25 -80.06
CA LEU A 1067 9.61 -21.99 -80.91
C LEU A 1067 9.01 -23.32 -81.39
N PHE A 1068 8.30 -24.03 -80.52
CA PHE A 1068 7.53 -25.24 -80.87
C PHE A 1068 6.46 -24.96 -81.93
N TYR A 1069 5.62 -23.95 -81.69
CA TYR A 1069 4.51 -23.58 -82.56
C TYR A 1069 4.99 -23.27 -83.99
N ARG A 1070 6.08 -22.51 -84.13
CA ARG A 1070 6.63 -22.16 -85.45
C ARG A 1070 7.25 -23.35 -86.18
N LEU A 1071 7.81 -24.33 -85.46
CA LEU A 1071 8.41 -25.54 -86.05
C LEU A 1071 7.37 -26.57 -86.49
N VAL A 1072 6.23 -26.65 -85.79
CA VAL A 1072 5.14 -27.60 -86.11
C VAL A 1072 4.15 -27.00 -87.12
N PHE A 1073 3.77 -25.73 -86.98
CA PHE A 1073 2.76 -25.06 -87.80
C PHE A 1073 3.38 -23.98 -88.69
N ILE A 1074 4.22 -24.39 -89.65
CA ILE A 1074 4.99 -23.48 -90.53
C ILE A 1074 4.08 -22.52 -91.35
N LEU A 1075 2.84 -22.92 -91.67
CA LEU A 1075 1.91 -22.22 -92.55
C LEU A 1075 0.84 -21.37 -91.83
N HIS A 1076 0.77 -21.41 -90.49
CA HIS A 1076 -0.24 -20.65 -89.74
C HIS A 1076 0.27 -19.24 -89.38
N ASN A 1077 -0.42 -18.19 -89.81
CA ASN A 1077 0.00 -16.79 -89.64
C ASN A 1077 -0.90 -16.05 -88.64
N THR A 1078 -0.59 -16.18 -87.35
CA THR A 1078 -1.35 -15.52 -86.26
C THR A 1078 -0.94 -14.05 -86.11
N SER A 1079 -1.90 -13.16 -85.79
CA SER A 1079 -1.65 -11.72 -85.69
C SER A 1079 -0.64 -11.37 -84.56
N LYS A 1080 0.19 -10.34 -84.80
CA LYS A 1080 1.21 -9.86 -83.85
C LYS A 1080 0.59 -9.49 -82.50
N THR A 1081 -0.59 -8.89 -82.49
CA THR A 1081 -1.26 -8.39 -81.28
C THR A 1081 -1.76 -9.54 -80.41
N ALA A 1082 -2.36 -10.57 -81.01
CA ALA A 1082 -2.85 -11.74 -80.28
C ALA A 1082 -1.70 -12.54 -79.64
N GLN A 1083 -0.60 -12.74 -80.36
CA GLN A 1083 0.58 -13.43 -79.83
C GLN A 1083 1.22 -12.67 -78.64
N LYS A 1084 1.24 -11.33 -78.67
CA LYS A 1084 1.72 -10.54 -77.52
C LYS A 1084 0.80 -10.70 -76.32
N ALA A 1085 -0.51 -10.55 -76.51
CA ALA A 1085 -1.48 -10.64 -75.42
C ALA A 1085 -1.38 -11.99 -74.69
N VAL A 1086 -1.29 -13.10 -75.44
CA VAL A 1086 -1.13 -14.44 -74.86
C VAL A 1086 0.20 -14.59 -74.12
N ALA A 1087 1.31 -14.10 -74.70
CA ALA A 1087 2.63 -14.21 -74.08
C ALA A 1087 2.74 -13.40 -72.77
N PHE A 1088 2.20 -12.18 -72.73
CA PHE A 1088 2.22 -11.34 -71.52
C PHE A 1088 1.28 -11.86 -70.44
N PHE A 1089 0.11 -12.39 -70.81
CA PHE A 1089 -0.79 -13.04 -69.85
C PHE A 1089 -0.15 -14.30 -69.25
N LEU A 1090 0.45 -15.15 -70.08
CA LEU A 1090 1.15 -16.34 -69.62
C LEU A 1090 2.37 -15.98 -68.75
N GLY A 1091 3.17 -14.98 -69.18
CA GLY A 1091 4.44 -14.61 -68.57
C GLY A 1091 4.36 -13.81 -67.26
N TYR A 1092 3.31 -13.00 -67.05
CA TYR A 1092 3.12 -12.21 -65.82
C TYR A 1092 1.77 -12.45 -65.15
N GLY A 1093 0.70 -12.63 -65.91
CA GLY A 1093 -0.66 -12.82 -65.37
C GLY A 1093 -0.80 -14.11 -64.55
N CYS A 1094 -0.40 -15.25 -65.12
CA CYS A 1094 -0.45 -16.54 -64.40
C CYS A 1094 0.42 -16.55 -63.12
N PRO A 1095 1.70 -16.12 -63.14
CA PRO A 1095 2.51 -15.95 -61.92
C PRO A 1095 1.88 -15.08 -60.84
N PHE A 1096 1.28 -13.95 -61.23
CA PHE A 1096 0.67 -13.01 -60.30
C PHE A 1096 -0.51 -13.63 -59.55
N VAL A 1097 -1.38 -14.35 -60.26
CA VAL A 1097 -2.52 -15.07 -59.64
C VAL A 1097 -2.00 -16.09 -58.60
N ILE A 1098 -0.99 -16.88 -58.95
CA ILE A 1098 -0.40 -17.89 -58.04
C ILE A 1098 0.15 -17.23 -56.76
N ALA A 1099 0.91 -16.13 -56.90
CA ALA A 1099 1.50 -15.42 -55.76
C ALA A 1099 0.42 -14.81 -54.83
N VAL A 1100 -0.60 -14.16 -55.38
CA VAL A 1100 -1.69 -13.54 -54.59
C VAL A 1100 -2.55 -14.60 -53.90
N THR A 1101 -2.89 -15.69 -54.57
CA THR A 1101 -3.63 -16.80 -53.94
C THR A 1101 -2.82 -17.43 -52.81
N THR A 1102 -1.50 -17.55 -52.96
CA THR A 1102 -0.63 -18.07 -51.90
C THR A 1102 -0.65 -17.16 -50.66
N ILE A 1103 -0.61 -15.84 -50.85
CA ILE A 1103 -0.78 -14.88 -49.76
C ILE A 1103 -2.16 -15.04 -49.11
N ALA A 1104 -3.24 -15.05 -49.90
CA ALA A 1104 -4.61 -15.12 -49.38
C ALA A 1104 -4.84 -16.36 -48.48
N VAL A 1105 -4.27 -17.51 -48.85
CA VAL A 1105 -4.39 -18.77 -48.08
C VAL A 1105 -3.53 -18.76 -46.81
N THR A 1106 -2.40 -18.03 -46.81
CA THR A 1106 -1.41 -18.06 -45.71
C THR A 1106 -1.48 -16.87 -44.76
N LEU A 1107 -2.18 -15.79 -45.14
CA LEU A 1107 -2.38 -14.57 -44.35
C LEU A 1107 -3.05 -14.82 -42.98
N PRO A 1108 -4.12 -15.63 -42.84
CA PRO A 1108 -4.82 -15.82 -41.56
C PRO A 1108 -3.93 -16.44 -40.48
N LYS A 1109 -2.93 -17.24 -40.88
CA LYS A 1109 -1.96 -17.88 -39.98
C LYS A 1109 -0.65 -17.11 -39.87
N ASN A 1110 -0.54 -15.97 -40.56
CA ASN A 1110 0.65 -15.12 -40.62
C ASN A 1110 1.94 -15.95 -40.87
N SER A 1111 1.86 -16.85 -41.85
CA SER A 1111 2.83 -17.93 -42.08
C SER A 1111 3.34 -17.97 -43.52
N TYR A 1112 3.22 -16.85 -44.24
CA TYR A 1112 3.73 -16.71 -45.61
C TYR A 1112 5.27 -16.72 -45.64
N THR A 1113 5.92 -16.02 -44.70
CA THR A 1113 7.38 -15.92 -44.56
C THR A 1113 7.92 -16.84 -43.47
N ARG A 1114 9.19 -17.23 -43.57
CA ARG A 1114 9.95 -17.88 -42.48
C ARG A 1114 10.29 -16.88 -41.37
N LYS A 1115 10.56 -17.38 -40.17
CA LYS A 1115 10.91 -16.56 -38.98
C LYS A 1115 12.39 -16.18 -38.94
N ASP A 1116 13.23 -17.01 -39.55
CA ASP A 1116 14.68 -16.97 -39.56
C ASP A 1116 15.28 -16.28 -40.80
N VAL A 1117 14.54 -16.23 -41.93
CA VAL A 1117 15.00 -15.69 -43.22
C VAL A 1117 13.80 -15.12 -43.99
N CYS A 1118 13.99 -14.10 -44.83
CA CYS A 1118 12.92 -13.57 -45.71
C CYS A 1118 12.72 -14.40 -46.96
N TRP A 1119 12.19 -15.60 -46.73
CA TRP A 1119 11.84 -16.57 -47.75
C TRP A 1119 10.50 -17.26 -47.45
N LEU A 1120 9.93 -17.93 -48.46
CA LEU A 1120 8.68 -18.70 -48.34
C LEU A 1120 8.78 -19.78 -47.27
N ASN A 1121 7.75 -19.91 -46.43
CA ASN A 1121 7.72 -20.85 -45.31
C ASN A 1121 7.49 -22.31 -45.77
N TRP A 1122 8.33 -23.23 -45.29
CA TRP A 1122 8.20 -24.67 -45.51
C TRP A 1122 7.66 -25.43 -44.29
N LYS A 1123 8.00 -24.99 -43.06
CA LYS A 1123 7.77 -25.72 -41.81
C LYS A 1123 6.29 -25.72 -41.37
N ASP A 1124 5.67 -24.54 -41.36
CA ASP A 1124 4.34 -24.36 -40.74
C ASP A 1124 3.20 -24.41 -41.78
N SER A 1125 3.41 -23.78 -42.94
CA SER A 1125 2.36 -23.55 -43.95
C SER A 1125 2.60 -24.23 -45.29
N LYS A 1126 3.81 -24.79 -45.51
CA LYS A 1126 4.26 -25.36 -46.79
C LYS A 1126 4.10 -24.41 -47.99
N ALA A 1127 4.08 -23.09 -47.76
CA ALA A 1127 3.94 -22.05 -48.78
C ALA A 1127 4.96 -22.15 -49.94
N LEU A 1128 6.17 -22.66 -49.66
CA LEU A 1128 7.20 -22.92 -50.68
C LEU A 1128 6.74 -23.87 -51.80
N LEU A 1129 5.76 -24.75 -51.56
CA LEU A 1129 5.21 -25.64 -52.60
C LEU A 1129 4.53 -24.87 -53.74
N ALA A 1130 3.93 -23.71 -53.44
CA ALA A 1130 3.27 -22.87 -54.45
C ALA A 1130 4.24 -22.32 -55.50
N PHE A 1131 5.53 -22.28 -55.18
CA PHE A 1131 6.61 -21.92 -56.10
C PHE A 1131 7.18 -23.16 -56.81
N VAL A 1132 7.55 -24.19 -56.04
CA VAL A 1132 8.29 -25.36 -56.55
C VAL A 1132 7.46 -26.20 -57.52
N VAL A 1133 6.18 -26.44 -57.23
CA VAL A 1133 5.34 -27.32 -58.05
C VAL A 1133 5.13 -26.75 -59.47
N PRO A 1134 4.71 -25.48 -59.65
CA PRO A 1134 4.63 -24.89 -60.99
C PRO A 1134 5.96 -24.87 -61.73
N ALA A 1135 7.07 -24.56 -61.06
CA ALA A 1135 8.40 -24.51 -61.67
C ALA A 1135 8.81 -25.88 -62.25
N LEU A 1136 8.62 -26.97 -61.50
CA LEU A 1136 8.95 -28.33 -61.96
C LEU A 1136 8.09 -28.77 -63.16
N ILE A 1137 6.79 -28.46 -63.15
CA ILE A 1137 5.89 -28.76 -64.28
C ILE A 1137 6.37 -28.03 -65.54
N ILE A 1138 6.74 -26.76 -65.42
CA ILE A 1138 7.24 -25.95 -66.54
C ILE A 1138 8.55 -26.50 -67.09
N VAL A 1139 9.50 -26.87 -66.22
CA VAL A 1139 10.77 -27.47 -66.63
C VAL A 1139 10.52 -28.77 -67.40
N ALA A 1140 9.62 -29.64 -66.92
CA ALA A 1140 9.26 -30.87 -67.62
C ALA A 1140 8.63 -30.60 -69.00
N MET A 1141 7.72 -29.62 -69.10
CA MET A 1141 7.09 -29.22 -70.36
C MET A 1141 8.09 -28.65 -71.37
N ASN A 1142 9.04 -27.82 -70.93
CA ASN A 1142 10.09 -27.28 -71.79
C ASN A 1142 11.09 -28.36 -72.26
N LEU A 1143 11.40 -29.34 -71.41
CA LEU A 1143 12.20 -30.51 -71.81
C LEU A 1143 11.48 -31.32 -72.89
N PHE A 1144 10.18 -31.56 -72.72
CA PHE A 1144 9.35 -32.22 -73.73
C PHE A 1144 9.34 -31.45 -75.06
N ILE A 1145 9.11 -30.13 -75.01
CA ILE A 1145 9.16 -29.26 -76.20
C ILE A 1145 10.53 -29.36 -76.89
N THR A 1146 11.61 -29.26 -76.11
CA THR A 1146 12.98 -29.33 -76.64
C THR A 1146 13.23 -30.67 -77.33
N ALA A 1147 12.79 -31.78 -76.75
CA ALA A 1147 12.91 -33.11 -77.37
C ALA A 1147 12.18 -33.17 -78.73
N VAL A 1148 10.96 -32.63 -78.84
CA VAL A 1148 10.23 -32.61 -80.11
C VAL A 1148 10.92 -31.71 -81.15
N VAL A 1149 11.46 -30.56 -80.72
CA VAL A 1149 12.23 -29.64 -81.56
C VAL A 1149 13.50 -30.33 -82.08
N ILE A 1150 14.24 -31.02 -81.22
CA ILE A 1150 15.42 -31.81 -81.57
C ILE A 1150 15.04 -32.89 -82.60
N ILE A 1151 14.02 -33.71 -82.31
CA ILE A 1151 13.57 -34.79 -83.22
C ILE A 1151 13.18 -34.23 -84.61
N LYS A 1152 12.52 -33.07 -84.67
CA LYS A 1152 12.14 -32.41 -85.92
C LYS A 1152 13.34 -31.82 -86.67
N ILE A 1153 14.33 -31.24 -85.98
CA ILE A 1153 15.56 -30.69 -86.57
C ILE A 1153 16.50 -31.80 -87.06
N LEU A 1154 16.53 -32.94 -86.37
CA LEU A 1154 17.35 -34.11 -86.75
C LEU A 1154 16.79 -34.89 -87.93
N ARG A 1155 15.51 -34.69 -88.32
CA ARG A 1155 14.88 -35.38 -89.45
C ARG A 1155 15.66 -35.04 -90.74
N PRO A 1156 16.33 -36.01 -91.40
CA PRO A 1156 17.10 -35.73 -92.60
C PRO A 1156 16.16 -35.36 -93.75
N THR A 1157 16.38 -34.21 -94.39
CA THR A 1157 16.06 -34.07 -95.82
C THR A 1157 16.96 -35.05 -96.57
N ILE A 1158 16.37 -35.99 -97.29
CA ILE A 1158 17.07 -37.01 -98.07
C ILE A 1158 17.99 -36.33 -99.10
N GLY A 1159 19.28 -36.63 -99.04
CA GLY A 1159 20.31 -36.15 -99.98
C GLY A 1159 21.52 -35.50 -99.29
N ASP A 1160 22.56 -36.33 -99.07
CA ASP A 1160 23.96 -36.05 -98.74
C ASP A 1160 24.32 -35.19 -97.48
N ARG A 1161 25.03 -35.80 -96.52
CA ARG A 1161 25.57 -35.13 -95.31
C ARG A 1161 27.10 -35.09 -95.37
N SER A 1162 27.69 -33.89 -95.44
CA SER A 1162 29.13 -33.69 -95.18
C SER A 1162 29.40 -33.50 -93.67
N ASN A 1163 30.61 -33.87 -93.21
CA ASN A 1163 31.10 -33.76 -91.82
C ASN A 1163 30.99 -32.32 -91.23
N ARG A 1164 30.92 -31.29 -92.10
CA ARG A 1164 30.69 -29.87 -91.71
C ARG A 1164 29.24 -29.59 -91.30
N GLN A 1165 28.27 -30.34 -91.85
CA GLN A 1165 26.84 -30.27 -91.53
C GLN A 1165 26.56 -30.85 -90.14
N GLU A 1166 27.25 -31.92 -89.73
CA GLU A 1166 27.11 -32.53 -88.39
C GLU A 1166 27.58 -31.60 -87.28
N ARG A 1167 28.75 -30.97 -87.44
CA ARG A 1167 29.25 -29.97 -86.47
C ARG A 1167 28.34 -28.75 -86.38
N LYS A 1168 27.73 -28.33 -87.50
CA LYS A 1168 26.75 -27.22 -87.54
C LYS A 1168 25.40 -27.61 -86.93
N SER A 1169 24.98 -28.87 -87.10
CA SER A 1169 23.77 -29.45 -86.49
C SER A 1169 23.95 -29.63 -84.98
N LEU A 1170 25.06 -30.20 -84.50
CA LEU A 1170 25.42 -30.28 -83.07
C LEU A 1170 25.50 -28.90 -82.41
N PHE A 1171 26.08 -27.93 -83.09
CA PHE A 1171 26.16 -26.54 -82.61
C PHE A 1171 24.78 -25.87 -82.53
N GLN A 1172 23.88 -26.19 -83.46
CA GLN A 1172 22.50 -25.68 -83.49
C GLN A 1172 21.58 -26.39 -82.48
N ILE A 1173 21.84 -27.67 -82.21
CA ILE A 1173 21.24 -28.47 -81.13
C ILE A 1173 21.71 -27.91 -79.78
N GLY A 1174 23.01 -27.71 -79.58
CA GLY A 1174 23.57 -27.12 -78.37
C GLY A 1174 23.06 -25.71 -78.08
N LYS A 1175 22.91 -24.87 -79.12
CA LYS A 1175 22.27 -23.54 -79.00
C LYS A 1175 20.79 -23.63 -78.60
N SER A 1176 20.04 -24.55 -79.19
CA SER A 1176 18.60 -24.71 -78.88
C SER A 1176 18.40 -25.32 -77.49
N VAL A 1177 19.24 -26.29 -77.10
CA VAL A 1177 19.26 -26.86 -75.75
C VAL A 1177 19.68 -25.81 -74.73
N ALA A 1178 20.74 -25.03 -74.94
CA ALA A 1178 21.17 -24.01 -73.96
C ALA A 1178 20.18 -22.84 -73.79
N ILE A 1179 19.41 -22.48 -74.84
CA ILE A 1179 18.42 -21.38 -74.80
C ILE A 1179 17.04 -21.85 -74.29
N LEU A 1180 16.66 -23.11 -74.59
CA LEU A 1180 15.32 -23.66 -74.30
C LEU A 1180 15.30 -24.64 -73.12
N THR A 1181 16.42 -25.34 -72.90
CA THR A 1181 16.60 -26.21 -71.76
C THR A 1181 17.06 -25.36 -70.59
N PRO A 1182 16.37 -25.44 -69.45
CA PRO A 1182 16.73 -24.68 -68.28
C PRO A 1182 18.00 -25.26 -67.63
N LEU A 1183 19.19 -24.88 -68.10
CA LEU A 1183 20.37 -24.82 -67.23
C LEU A 1183 20.14 -23.84 -66.03
N LEU A 1184 18.97 -23.18 -66.01
CA LEU A 1184 18.41 -22.32 -64.98
C LEU A 1184 17.21 -22.93 -64.20
N GLY A 1185 16.72 -24.11 -64.58
CA GLY A 1185 15.60 -24.80 -63.91
C GLY A 1185 16.02 -26.14 -63.30
N LEU A 1186 17.08 -26.75 -63.82
CA LEU A 1186 17.80 -27.85 -63.16
C LEU A 1186 18.44 -27.39 -61.85
N THR A 1187 18.85 -26.11 -61.77
CA THR A 1187 19.34 -25.48 -60.54
C THR A 1187 18.31 -25.62 -59.44
N TRP A 1188 17.05 -25.29 -59.70
CA TRP A 1188 15.95 -25.41 -58.75
C TRP A 1188 15.58 -26.86 -58.43
N GLY A 1189 15.89 -27.82 -59.30
CA GLY A 1189 15.88 -29.25 -58.98
C GLY A 1189 16.91 -29.62 -57.91
N PHE A 1190 18.14 -29.09 -58.01
CA PHE A 1190 19.15 -29.20 -56.94
C PHE A 1190 18.76 -28.37 -55.71
N GLY A 1191 18.08 -27.24 -55.90
CA GLY A 1191 17.48 -26.45 -54.81
C GLY A 1191 16.44 -27.25 -54.01
N LEU A 1192 15.61 -28.08 -54.65
CA LEU A 1192 14.72 -29.00 -53.94
C LEU A 1192 15.50 -30.05 -53.13
N ALA A 1193 16.61 -30.57 -53.66
CA ALA A 1193 17.48 -31.49 -52.94
C ALA A 1193 18.05 -30.86 -51.65
N THR A 1194 18.33 -29.54 -51.64
CA THR A 1194 18.74 -28.81 -50.43
C THR A 1194 17.66 -28.68 -49.34
N VAL A 1195 16.38 -28.83 -49.70
CA VAL A 1195 15.24 -28.72 -48.76
C VAL A 1195 14.94 -30.05 -48.04
N ILE A 1196 15.47 -31.17 -48.55
CA ILE A 1196 15.32 -32.49 -47.93
C ILE A 1196 16.19 -32.56 -46.67
N LYS A 1197 15.60 -33.03 -45.55
CA LYS A 1197 16.29 -33.21 -44.27
C LYS A 1197 17.50 -34.14 -44.49
N ASN A 1198 18.71 -33.72 -44.11
CA ASN A 1198 20.00 -34.40 -44.32
C ASN A 1198 20.59 -34.33 -45.76
N SER A 1199 20.38 -33.24 -46.50
CA SER A 1199 21.03 -33.05 -47.81
C SER A 1199 22.56 -32.86 -47.70
N HIS A 1200 23.32 -33.42 -48.64
CA HIS A 1200 24.77 -33.28 -48.70
C HIS A 1200 25.18 -31.86 -49.11
N ARG A 1201 26.21 -31.28 -48.45
CA ARG A 1201 26.73 -29.92 -48.69
C ARG A 1201 27.03 -29.61 -50.17
N ALA A 1202 27.41 -30.62 -50.95
CA ALA A 1202 27.63 -30.48 -52.39
C ALA A 1202 26.40 -29.96 -53.15
N PHE A 1203 25.17 -30.29 -52.72
CA PHE A 1203 23.95 -29.78 -53.36
C PHE A 1203 23.75 -28.29 -53.10
N HIS A 1204 24.12 -27.79 -51.91
CA HIS A 1204 24.08 -26.36 -51.59
C HIS A 1204 25.10 -25.57 -52.43
N ILE A 1205 26.33 -26.09 -52.57
CA ILE A 1205 27.39 -25.46 -53.39
C ILE A 1205 27.00 -25.46 -54.88
N LEU A 1206 26.51 -26.59 -55.39
CA LEU A 1206 26.10 -26.71 -56.79
C LEU A 1206 24.89 -25.82 -57.10
N PHE A 1207 23.94 -25.73 -56.18
CA PHE A 1207 22.80 -24.82 -56.27
C PHE A 1207 23.24 -23.36 -56.34
N ALA A 1208 24.11 -22.91 -55.43
CA ALA A 1208 24.61 -21.53 -55.40
C ALA A 1208 25.42 -21.19 -56.66
N LEU A 1209 26.33 -22.07 -57.09
CA LEU A 1209 27.18 -21.85 -58.27
C LEU A 1209 26.38 -21.78 -59.58
N LEU A 1210 25.38 -22.64 -59.76
CA LEU A 1210 24.59 -22.62 -60.99
C LEU A 1210 23.64 -21.41 -61.07
N ASN A 1211 23.08 -20.97 -59.93
CA ASN A 1211 22.31 -19.72 -59.87
C ASN A 1211 23.21 -18.49 -60.07
N ALA A 1212 24.47 -18.50 -59.62
CA ALA A 1212 25.42 -17.42 -59.87
C ALA A 1212 25.76 -17.24 -61.37
N LEU A 1213 25.86 -18.33 -62.13
CA LEU A 1213 26.19 -18.31 -63.56
C LEU A 1213 24.95 -18.06 -64.45
N GLN A 1214 23.76 -18.00 -63.86
CA GLN A 1214 22.49 -17.92 -64.58
C GLN A 1214 22.38 -16.68 -65.49
N GLY A 1215 22.67 -15.49 -64.96
CA GLY A 1215 22.68 -14.25 -65.76
C GLY A 1215 23.75 -14.23 -66.87
N LEU A 1216 24.91 -14.83 -66.61
CA LEU A 1216 26.00 -14.95 -67.58
C LEU A 1216 25.62 -15.85 -68.76
N PHE A 1217 24.96 -16.98 -68.49
CA PHE A 1217 24.51 -17.88 -69.57
C PHE A 1217 23.45 -17.23 -70.46
N ILE A 1218 22.53 -16.44 -69.89
CA ILE A 1218 21.53 -15.67 -70.66
C ILE A 1218 22.24 -14.69 -71.59
N LEU A 1219 23.23 -13.94 -71.10
CA LEU A 1219 24.01 -13.01 -71.92
C LEU A 1219 24.71 -13.75 -73.08
N VAL A 1220 25.44 -14.82 -72.79
CA VAL A 1220 26.25 -15.54 -73.79
C VAL A 1220 25.38 -16.21 -74.84
N PHE A 1221 24.42 -17.06 -74.44
CA PHE A 1221 23.64 -17.86 -75.38
C PHE A 1221 22.44 -17.11 -75.98
N GLY A 1222 21.84 -16.19 -75.22
CA GLY A 1222 20.71 -15.38 -75.66
C GLY A 1222 21.11 -14.24 -76.59
N THR A 1223 22.29 -13.63 -76.38
CA THR A 1223 22.70 -12.44 -77.13
C THR A 1223 24.02 -12.61 -77.90
N LEU A 1224 25.14 -12.87 -77.22
CA LEU A 1224 26.48 -12.80 -77.81
C LEU A 1224 26.75 -13.89 -78.85
N TRP A 1225 26.11 -15.06 -78.72
CA TRP A 1225 26.25 -16.18 -79.65
C TRP A 1225 25.23 -16.15 -80.81
N ASP A 1226 24.39 -15.12 -80.88
CA ASP A 1226 23.47 -14.94 -82.00
C ASP A 1226 24.15 -14.20 -83.15
N LYS A 1227 24.36 -14.90 -84.28
CA LYS A 1227 24.99 -14.34 -85.48
C LYS A 1227 24.30 -13.07 -85.98
N LYS A 1228 22.97 -12.96 -85.86
CA LYS A 1228 22.25 -11.75 -86.28
C LYS A 1228 22.54 -10.57 -85.37
N ILE A 1229 22.70 -10.82 -84.07
CA ILE A 1229 23.12 -9.79 -83.09
C ILE A 1229 24.58 -9.41 -83.33
N GLN A 1230 25.48 -10.37 -83.53
CA GLN A 1230 26.88 -10.10 -83.86
C GLN A 1230 27.03 -9.26 -85.14
N GLU A 1231 26.32 -9.63 -86.22
CA GLU A 1231 26.29 -8.87 -87.47
C GLU A 1231 25.70 -7.46 -87.28
N ALA A 1232 24.65 -7.32 -86.47
CA ALA A 1232 24.05 -6.03 -86.14
C ALA A 1232 25.00 -5.11 -85.36
N LEU A 1233 25.69 -5.66 -84.35
CA LEU A 1233 26.68 -4.96 -83.54
C LEU A 1233 27.90 -4.57 -84.37
N LEU A 1234 28.40 -5.46 -85.24
CA LEU A 1234 29.51 -5.18 -86.15
C LEU A 1234 29.15 -4.10 -87.18
N LYS A 1235 27.94 -4.16 -87.76
CA LYS A 1235 27.44 -3.14 -88.71
C LYS A 1235 27.24 -1.78 -88.05
N ARG A 1236 26.91 -1.74 -86.75
CA ARG A 1236 26.80 -0.49 -85.98
C ARG A 1236 28.17 0.04 -85.54
N ASN A 1237 29.10 -0.84 -85.16
CA ASN A 1237 30.50 -0.48 -84.84
C ASN A 1237 31.30 -0.05 -86.09
N SER A 1238 30.92 -0.51 -87.30
CA SER A 1238 31.45 0.03 -88.56
C SER A 1238 30.86 1.41 -88.89
N VAL A 1239 29.60 1.67 -88.54
CA VAL A 1239 28.97 3.00 -88.66
C VAL A 1239 29.51 3.99 -87.62
N SER A 1240 29.89 3.56 -86.42
CA SER A 1240 30.57 4.43 -85.44
C SER A 1240 32.02 4.76 -85.83
N LYS A 1241 32.69 3.89 -86.61
CA LYS A 1241 33.99 4.18 -87.26
C LYS A 1241 33.87 5.05 -88.52
N TRP A 1242 32.66 5.32 -89.02
CA TRP A 1242 32.37 6.20 -90.16
C TRP A 1242 31.61 7.46 -89.71
N SER A 1243 31.93 7.97 -88.51
CA SER A 1243 31.45 9.25 -87.97
C SER A 1243 32.60 10.18 -87.56
N SER A 1244 33.86 9.83 -87.84
CA SER A 1244 35.02 10.65 -87.47
C SER A 1244 35.97 11.01 -88.62
N GLN A 1245 35.59 10.81 -89.89
CA GLN A 1245 36.34 11.34 -91.03
C GLN A 1245 35.39 11.75 -92.17
N GLN A 1246 35.48 13.05 -92.53
CA GLN A 1246 34.75 13.86 -93.54
C GLN A 1246 33.44 14.52 -93.07
N THR A 1247 33.31 15.85 -92.93
CA THR A 1247 34.25 16.99 -93.03
C THR A 1247 33.53 18.27 -92.53
N LYS A 1248 34.31 19.26 -92.10
CA LYS A 1248 34.12 20.73 -92.24
C LYS A 1248 32.71 21.31 -92.29
#